data_AF-A0A1A8UKL3-F1
#
_entry.id   AF-A0A1A8UKL3-F1
#
_cell.length_a   1.000
_cell.length_b   1.000
_cell.length_c   1.000
_cell.angle_alpha   90.00
_cell.angle_beta   90.00
_cell.angle_gamma   90.00
#
_symmetry.space_group_name_H-M   'P 1'
#
loop_
_entity.id
_entity.type
_entity.pdbx_description
1 polymer ?
#
loop_
_entity_poly.entity_id
_entity_poly.type
_entity_poly.pdbx_seq_one_letter_code
_entity_poly.pdbx_strand_id
1 'polypeptide(L)'
;MSYLSVLAVMMVFSRVSGGLLSHTSHPHSLNSQQSGQRSLLHHRLRRGWIWKELFVPEEDPTPRVIGQLKSDYDRGEFTIKYILSGEGAGDVFEIDEYSGEIRTLKKLDREEKASYILQAQAINRNTNEPEEPQSEFIIKVQDINDNSPQFQNEPYVSSIPEMSPVGTTVAQVTATDVDDPMFGNNAKLIYSILQGEPYFSVEPKTGIVLTSWPNMDREVQDEYLVVVQVKDMLGLSGGYSTSTTVTVSLTDVNDNGPTFQQHLYTFAIPENAAVGTTVGRIMAGDGDVGINARMTYSLEEDLEGSSTFIIQTDPVTQAGVVLLAKPLNYESKKRYVMAAEAVNDHIDTRFLPLEEFRDRTTLKILVGDVDEPPVFLSSVYEWNVPENAAVGTVFGSISARDTDSFSSPIRYSIDKRTDATKAFKIDPNNGTIAVAKALDRETTEWYNMTVEAKETTQNHLSSSVVVFIKVLDINDNVPRLARDYQPYICEGTQAGDLIQLLSAVDPDEPTEGHHFYFSMVPEERINPNFTVRDNQDNTAGIVALLSVLMLMVRRQRRKQQEETGVEVKELELPDAVSQKVLYYGEKGAGRADLDFCQPVVPVRPRPKRRERRLRREEVRASIRMSLRESHLIGPEDEVFRQFILDRLAEADQDPYVPPFDCLRTYAYE
;
A
#
# COMPACT_ATOMS: atom_id res chain seq x y z
N MET A 1 -5.86 43.13 17.13
CA MET A 1 -5.50 44.13 18.16
C MET A 1 -6.00 45.50 17.71
N SER A 2 -6.79 46.13 18.56
CA SER A 2 -7.35 47.47 18.46
C SER A 2 -6.41 48.52 19.04
N TYR A 3 -6.22 49.66 18.37
CA TYR A 3 -6.54 51.03 18.84
C TYR A 3 -5.66 52.16 18.27
N LEU A 4 -6.37 53.20 17.80
CA LEU A 4 -6.11 54.68 17.81
C LEU A 4 -4.91 55.23 16.99
N SER A 5 -5.10 56.03 15.92
CA SER A 5 -5.47 57.48 15.84
C SER A 5 -4.52 58.41 16.63
N VAL A 6 -4.10 59.61 16.22
CA VAL A 6 -4.26 60.56 15.09
C VAL A 6 -3.16 61.62 15.33
N LEU A 7 -2.51 62.19 14.30
CA LEU A 7 -2.19 63.64 14.26
C LEU A 7 -1.68 64.08 12.88
N ALA A 8 -2.41 65.05 12.32
CA ALA A 8 -2.14 65.73 11.06
C ALA A 8 -1.04 66.80 11.22
N VAL A 9 -0.21 66.96 10.19
CA VAL A 9 0.55 68.19 9.93
C VAL A 9 0.43 68.51 8.44
N MET A 10 -0.24 69.62 8.15
CA MET A 10 -0.27 70.28 6.85
C MET A 10 1.13 70.82 6.47
N MET A 11 1.54 70.63 5.22
CA MET A 11 2.54 71.50 4.59
C MET A 11 1.89 72.32 3.47
N VAL A 12 1.96 73.64 3.65
CA VAL A 12 1.70 74.68 2.65
C VAL A 12 3.04 75.40 2.42
N PHE A 13 3.53 75.39 1.19
CA PHE A 13 4.48 76.36 0.60
C PHE A 13 4.40 76.15 -0.92
N SER A 14 4.58 77.11 -1.82
CA SER A 14 4.38 78.55 -1.89
C SER A 14 4.47 78.86 -3.39
N ARG A 15 3.57 79.69 -3.91
CA ARG A 15 3.59 80.18 -5.29
C ARG A 15 4.75 81.15 -5.50
N VAL A 16 5.45 81.03 -6.63
CA VAL A 16 6.22 82.12 -7.23
C VAL A 16 5.77 82.27 -8.68
N SER A 17 5.57 83.53 -9.07
CA SER A 17 4.94 84.01 -10.31
C SER A 17 5.98 84.68 -11.22
N GLY A 18 5.68 84.69 -12.53
CA GLY A 18 6.27 85.60 -13.53
C GLY A 18 7.12 84.88 -14.58
N GLY A 19 6.95 85.09 -15.88
CA GLY A 19 6.04 85.95 -16.63
C GLY A 19 6.26 85.69 -18.13
N LEU A 20 5.15 85.58 -18.88
CA LEU A 20 5.09 85.61 -20.35
C LEU A 20 5.24 87.06 -20.82
N LEU A 21 5.86 87.30 -21.98
CA LEU A 21 5.48 88.41 -22.87
C LEU A 21 5.87 88.12 -24.34
N SER A 22 4.83 88.10 -25.17
CA SER A 22 4.81 88.30 -26.62
C SER A 22 4.60 89.79 -26.95
N HIS A 23 5.15 90.33 -28.06
CA HIS A 23 4.42 91.10 -29.11
C HIS A 23 5.33 91.91 -30.09
N THR A 24 5.11 91.66 -31.38
CA THR A 24 4.92 92.57 -32.56
C THR A 24 5.67 93.91 -32.75
N SER A 25 6.24 94.06 -33.98
CA SER A 25 6.26 95.18 -34.96
C SER A 25 5.65 96.55 -34.55
N HIS A 26 6.18 97.74 -34.92
CA HIS A 26 6.46 98.28 -36.27
C HIS A 26 7.16 99.70 -36.17
N PRO A 27 7.33 100.54 -37.23
CA PRO A 27 8.63 101.12 -37.66
C PRO A 27 8.81 102.65 -37.43
N HIS A 28 10.00 103.22 -37.74
CA HIS A 28 10.14 104.44 -38.55
C HIS A 28 11.60 104.79 -38.91
N SER A 29 11.69 105.38 -40.10
CA SER A 29 12.80 105.91 -40.90
C SER A 29 13.65 107.04 -40.29
N LEU A 30 14.94 107.12 -40.68
CA LEU A 30 15.59 108.39 -41.05
C LEU A 30 16.81 108.19 -41.99
N ASN A 31 16.71 108.87 -43.13
CA ASN A 31 17.74 109.27 -44.12
C ASN A 31 18.86 110.13 -43.47
N SER A 32 20.03 110.47 -44.02
CA SER A 32 20.74 110.31 -45.31
C SER A 32 22.10 111.04 -45.19
N GLN A 33 22.97 110.87 -46.21
CA GLN A 33 24.11 111.74 -46.62
C GLN A 33 25.43 111.65 -45.83
N GLN A 34 26.64 111.80 -46.41
CA GLN A 34 27.23 111.69 -47.77
C GLN A 34 28.75 111.86 -47.57
N SER A 35 29.55 111.59 -48.62
CA SER A 35 31.01 111.87 -48.77
C SER A 35 31.95 110.80 -48.19
N GLY A 36 32.97 110.28 -48.87
CA GLY A 36 33.57 110.59 -50.17
C GLY A 36 34.98 109.97 -50.22
N GLN A 37 35.25 109.13 -51.23
CA GLN A 37 36.54 108.80 -51.89
C GLN A 37 37.84 108.83 -51.03
N ARG A 38 38.69 107.79 -50.95
CA ARG A 38 39.46 107.19 -52.06
C ARG A 38 40.27 105.96 -51.58
N SER A 39 40.17 104.86 -52.35
CA SER A 39 41.27 104.02 -52.86
C SER A 39 42.40 103.61 -51.91
N LEU A 40 42.32 102.37 -51.41
CA LEU A 40 43.49 101.51 -51.27
C LEU A 40 43.16 100.13 -51.86
N LEU A 41 43.97 99.74 -52.85
CA LEU A 41 43.99 98.44 -53.50
C LEU A 41 43.96 97.32 -52.44
N HIS A 42 42.95 96.45 -52.52
CA HIS A 42 43.01 95.15 -51.88
C HIS A 42 42.94 94.08 -52.96
N HIS A 43 44.11 93.45 -53.17
CA HIS A 43 44.24 92.18 -53.85
C HIS A 43 43.14 91.23 -53.36
N ARG A 44 42.26 90.80 -54.27
CA ARG A 44 41.39 89.65 -54.02
C ARG A 44 42.28 88.43 -53.80
N LEU A 45 42.27 87.92 -52.56
CA LEU A 45 42.76 86.58 -52.25
C LEU A 45 41.94 85.57 -53.08
N ARG A 46 42.65 84.80 -53.91
CA ARG A 46 42.10 83.77 -54.78
C ARG A 46 41.49 82.65 -53.94
N ARG A 47 40.25 82.27 -54.25
CA ARG A 47 39.59 81.10 -53.64
C ARG A 47 39.99 79.88 -54.46
N GLY A 48 40.71 78.95 -53.86
CA GLY A 48 40.79 77.59 -54.39
C GLY A 48 39.39 76.98 -54.48
N TRP A 49 39.24 75.98 -55.34
CA TRP A 49 38.02 75.19 -55.58
C TRP A 49 37.11 75.07 -54.35
N ILE A 50 35.85 75.49 -54.51
CA ILE A 50 34.87 75.64 -53.40
C ILE A 50 34.21 74.31 -53.01
N TRP A 51 34.33 73.26 -53.85
CA TRP A 51 33.62 72.00 -53.64
C TRP A 51 34.57 70.95 -53.08
N LYS A 52 34.57 70.79 -51.76
CA LYS A 52 35.22 69.63 -51.13
C LYS A 52 34.37 68.35 -51.27
N GLU A 53 33.05 68.51 -51.41
CA GLU A 53 32.09 67.41 -51.48
C GLU A 53 30.93 67.77 -52.44
N LEU A 54 30.50 66.80 -53.25
CA LEU A 54 29.26 66.83 -54.04
C LEU A 54 28.35 65.69 -53.58
N PHE A 55 27.04 65.87 -53.70
CA PHE A 55 26.04 64.90 -53.26
C PHE A 55 25.16 64.47 -54.44
N VAL A 56 24.88 63.18 -54.54
CA VAL A 56 24.01 62.60 -55.55
C VAL A 56 23.13 61.52 -54.89
N PRO A 57 21.80 61.59 -54.99
CA PRO A 57 20.94 60.50 -54.56
C PRO A 57 21.23 59.22 -55.34
N GLU A 58 21.14 58.07 -54.69
CA GLU A 58 21.12 56.78 -55.39
C GLU A 58 19.81 56.55 -56.16
N GLU A 59 19.80 55.53 -57.02
CA GLU A 59 18.69 55.15 -57.92
C GLU A 59 18.11 56.25 -58.83
N ASP A 60 18.78 57.40 -58.84
CA ASP A 60 18.40 58.60 -59.55
C ASP A 60 18.48 58.39 -61.07
N PRO A 61 17.49 58.87 -61.87
CA PRO A 61 17.50 58.67 -63.31
C PRO A 61 18.76 59.24 -63.97
N THR A 62 19.34 58.48 -64.90
CA THR A 62 20.57 58.87 -65.61
C THR A 62 20.34 59.10 -67.12
N PRO A 63 21.05 60.05 -67.76
CA PRO A 63 22.08 60.92 -67.18
C PRO A 63 21.53 62.13 -66.43
N ARG A 64 22.12 62.46 -65.27
CA ARG A 64 21.74 63.62 -64.44
C ARG A 64 22.94 64.50 -64.12
N VAL A 65 22.78 65.81 -64.23
CA VAL A 65 23.81 66.78 -63.81
C VAL A 65 23.81 66.89 -62.28
N ILE A 66 24.95 66.61 -61.66
CA ILE A 66 25.13 66.59 -60.19
C ILE A 66 25.93 67.80 -59.67
N GLY A 67 26.61 68.51 -60.56
CA GLY A 67 27.38 69.69 -60.21
C GLY A 67 28.00 70.32 -61.44
N GLN A 68 28.55 71.51 -61.26
CA GLN A 68 29.30 72.19 -62.31
C GLN A 68 30.58 72.75 -61.72
N LEU A 69 31.69 72.38 -62.34
CA LEU A 69 33.00 72.92 -62.05
C LEU A 69 33.25 74.16 -62.90
N LYS A 70 33.76 75.21 -62.29
CA LYS A 70 34.05 76.46 -62.98
C LYS A 70 35.36 77.04 -62.51
N SER A 71 36.27 77.21 -63.45
CA SER A 71 37.55 77.89 -63.25
C SER A 71 37.35 79.40 -63.15
N ASP A 72 38.14 80.08 -62.32
CA ASP A 72 38.12 81.55 -62.26
C ASP A 72 38.77 82.22 -63.49
N TYR A 73 39.52 81.44 -64.27
CA TYR A 73 40.10 81.81 -65.55
C TYR A 73 39.13 81.62 -66.74
N ASP A 74 38.01 80.93 -66.52
CA ASP A 74 36.99 80.73 -67.54
C ASP A 74 36.09 81.97 -67.69
N ARG A 75 36.38 82.76 -68.73
CA ARG A 75 35.63 83.98 -69.08
C ARG A 75 34.42 83.71 -70.00
N GLY A 76 34.08 82.45 -70.26
CA GLY A 76 33.01 82.07 -71.19
C GLY A 76 33.43 82.11 -72.66
N GLU A 77 34.73 82.17 -72.93
CA GLU A 77 35.32 82.12 -74.28
C GLU A 77 35.71 80.68 -74.68
N PHE A 78 35.33 79.67 -73.88
CA PHE A 78 35.68 78.26 -74.05
C PHE A 78 37.19 77.99 -74.14
N THR A 79 38.01 78.83 -73.51
CA THR A 79 39.48 78.69 -73.49
C THR A 79 39.97 77.63 -72.49
N ILE A 80 39.12 77.27 -71.52
CA ILE A 80 39.41 76.25 -70.53
C ILE A 80 38.79 74.92 -70.96
N LYS A 81 39.53 73.83 -70.76
CA LYS A 81 39.06 72.46 -70.90
C LYS A 81 39.04 71.81 -69.52
N TYR A 82 37.88 71.33 -69.12
CA TYR A 82 37.70 70.60 -67.87
C TYR A 82 37.93 69.11 -68.09
N ILE A 83 38.73 68.50 -67.21
CA ILE A 83 39.06 67.08 -67.25
C ILE A 83 38.77 66.48 -65.89
N LEU A 84 38.10 65.33 -65.89
CA LEU A 84 37.80 64.53 -64.72
C LEU A 84 38.64 63.25 -64.74
N SER A 85 39.23 62.91 -63.60
CA SER A 85 40.06 61.73 -63.38
C SER A 85 39.80 61.15 -61.99
N GLY A 86 40.22 59.92 -61.73
CA GLY A 86 39.98 59.23 -60.44
C GLY A 86 38.96 58.10 -60.56
N GLU A 87 38.35 57.72 -59.44
CA GLU A 87 37.48 56.55 -59.36
C GLU A 87 36.13 56.77 -60.07
N GLY A 88 35.84 55.96 -61.09
CA GLY A 88 34.59 56.05 -61.84
C GLY A 88 34.54 57.16 -62.89
N ALA A 89 35.62 57.92 -63.10
CA ALA A 89 35.72 58.90 -64.17
C ALA A 89 35.65 58.23 -65.55
N GLY A 90 34.75 58.70 -66.42
CA GLY A 90 34.53 58.18 -67.78
C GLY A 90 33.65 56.93 -67.86
N ASP A 91 33.27 56.33 -66.72
CA ASP A 91 32.38 55.16 -66.67
C ASP A 91 31.11 55.42 -65.86
N VAL A 92 31.27 56.03 -64.68
CA VAL A 92 30.18 56.37 -63.75
C VAL A 92 29.88 57.87 -63.79
N PHE A 93 30.92 58.71 -63.91
CA PHE A 93 30.81 60.17 -63.97
C PHE A 93 31.52 60.71 -65.20
N GLU A 94 30.88 61.65 -65.89
CA GLU A 94 31.44 62.39 -67.02
C GLU A 94 31.41 63.88 -66.72
N ILE A 95 32.45 64.61 -67.12
CA ILE A 95 32.46 66.06 -67.12
C ILE A 95 32.37 66.57 -68.56
N ASP A 96 31.47 67.51 -68.82
CA ASP A 96 31.44 68.20 -70.10
C ASP A 96 32.66 69.13 -70.21
N GLU A 97 33.48 68.90 -71.23
CA GLU A 97 34.77 69.57 -71.38
C GLU A 97 34.66 71.08 -71.71
N TYR A 98 33.45 71.58 -72.01
CA TYR A 98 33.17 72.98 -72.32
C TYR A 98 32.50 73.71 -71.17
N SER A 99 31.45 73.13 -70.59
CA SER A 99 30.66 73.76 -69.52
C SER A 99 31.16 73.41 -68.12
N GLY A 100 31.93 72.33 -67.95
CA GLY A 100 32.33 71.82 -66.65
C GLY A 100 31.19 71.13 -65.88
N GLU A 101 30.05 70.87 -66.51
CA GLU A 101 28.96 70.09 -65.90
C GLU A 101 29.38 68.65 -65.68
N ILE A 102 29.31 68.18 -64.43
CA ILE A 102 29.51 66.78 -64.08
C ILE A 102 28.14 66.10 -64.09
N ARG A 103 28.07 64.96 -64.78
CA ARG A 103 26.85 64.18 -64.93
C ARG A 103 27.10 62.70 -64.65
N THR A 104 26.11 62.03 -64.08
CA THR A 104 26.11 60.58 -63.87
C THR A 104 25.80 59.87 -65.18
N LEU A 105 26.50 58.77 -65.45
CA LEU A 105 26.29 57.92 -66.62
C LEU A 105 25.51 56.64 -66.29
N LYS A 106 25.56 56.22 -65.03
CA LYS A 106 24.89 55.03 -64.51
C LYS A 106 24.11 55.37 -63.25
N LYS A 107 23.03 54.61 -63.02
CA LYS A 107 22.39 54.58 -61.71
C LYS A 107 23.42 54.18 -60.66
N LEU A 108 23.36 54.84 -59.51
CA LEU A 108 24.24 54.58 -58.38
C LEU A 108 23.45 53.81 -57.33
N ASP A 109 24.13 52.93 -56.63
CA ASP A 109 23.66 52.15 -55.48
C ASP A 109 24.68 52.41 -54.36
N ARG A 110 24.19 52.94 -53.23
CA ARG A 110 25.01 53.33 -52.07
C ARG A 110 25.46 52.09 -51.31
N GLU A 111 24.63 51.05 -51.21
CA GLU A 111 24.95 49.77 -50.59
C GLU A 111 26.10 49.07 -51.33
N GLU A 112 26.18 49.24 -52.66
CA GLU A 112 27.34 48.81 -53.45
C GLU A 112 28.54 49.74 -53.21
N LYS A 113 28.36 51.06 -53.35
CA LYS A 113 29.46 52.04 -53.16
C LYS A 113 28.98 53.44 -52.73
N ALA A 114 29.17 53.73 -51.44
CA ALA A 114 28.73 54.97 -50.80
C ALA A 114 29.49 56.26 -51.19
N SER A 115 30.71 56.18 -51.73
CA SER A 115 31.46 57.38 -52.13
C SER A 115 32.53 57.13 -53.20
N TYR A 116 32.82 58.19 -53.95
CA TYR A 116 33.82 58.21 -55.01
C TYR A 116 34.78 59.37 -54.79
N ILE A 117 36.08 59.11 -54.90
CA ILE A 117 37.12 60.15 -54.84
C ILE A 117 37.55 60.48 -56.26
N LEU A 118 37.31 61.72 -56.66
CA LEU A 118 37.58 62.22 -58.01
C LEU A 118 38.50 63.43 -57.97
N GLN A 119 39.21 63.64 -59.06
CA GLN A 119 40.16 64.71 -59.24
C GLN A 119 39.83 65.46 -60.53
N ALA A 120 39.63 66.77 -60.39
CA ALA A 120 39.37 67.66 -61.51
C ALA A 120 40.58 68.52 -61.85
N GLN A 121 40.75 68.77 -63.14
CA GLN A 121 41.78 69.65 -63.68
C GLN A 121 41.18 70.60 -64.71
N ALA A 122 41.56 71.87 -64.65
CA ALA A 122 41.25 72.88 -65.65
C ALA A 122 42.52 73.21 -66.44
N ILE A 123 42.54 72.87 -67.73
CA ILE A 123 43.69 73.14 -68.61
C ILE A 123 43.33 74.19 -69.65
N ASN A 124 44.28 75.03 -70.04
CA ASN A 124 44.10 75.95 -71.15
C ASN A 124 44.17 75.18 -72.47
N ARG A 125 43.14 75.28 -73.31
CA ARG A 125 43.07 74.57 -74.61
C ARG A 125 44.18 74.97 -75.58
N ASN A 126 44.70 76.20 -75.47
CA ASN A 126 45.70 76.71 -76.41
C ASN A 126 47.12 76.27 -76.05
N THR A 127 47.43 76.19 -74.75
CA THR A 127 48.77 75.85 -74.26
C THR A 127 48.88 74.42 -73.75
N ASN A 128 47.75 73.75 -73.50
CA ASN A 128 47.66 72.46 -72.80
C ASN A 128 48.32 72.46 -71.42
N GLU A 129 48.48 73.63 -70.80
CA GLU A 129 49.02 73.76 -69.45
C GLU A 129 47.88 73.90 -68.43
N PRO A 130 48.03 73.35 -67.20
CA PRO A 130 47.05 73.51 -66.14
C PRO A 130 47.02 74.98 -65.67
N GLU A 131 45.86 75.61 -65.78
CA GLU A 131 45.62 76.99 -65.29
C GLU A 131 45.34 77.00 -63.78
N GLU A 132 44.85 75.87 -63.28
CA GLU A 132 44.59 75.64 -61.86
C GLU A 132 45.23 74.33 -61.39
N PRO A 133 45.66 74.26 -60.12
CA PRO A 133 46.12 73.01 -59.54
C PRO A 133 44.99 71.99 -59.56
N GLN A 134 45.37 70.72 -59.70
CA GLN A 134 44.45 69.59 -59.61
C GLN A 134 43.77 69.58 -58.24
N SER A 135 42.44 69.46 -58.23
CA SER A 135 41.63 69.48 -57.02
C SER A 135 40.94 68.15 -56.82
N GLU A 136 41.13 67.57 -55.65
CA GLU A 136 40.41 66.38 -55.20
C GLU A 136 39.09 66.78 -54.53
N PHE A 137 38.03 66.05 -54.86
CA PHE A 137 36.73 66.19 -54.23
C PHE A 137 36.06 64.82 -54.12
N ILE A 138 35.12 64.71 -53.18
CA ILE A 138 34.40 63.46 -52.92
C ILE A 138 32.98 63.61 -53.44
N ILE A 139 32.51 62.64 -54.23
CA ILE A 139 31.09 62.48 -54.49
C ILE A 139 30.55 61.50 -53.45
N LYS A 140 29.66 61.98 -52.57
CA LYS A 140 28.92 61.17 -51.62
C LYS A 140 27.58 60.78 -52.21
N VAL A 141 27.30 59.49 -52.24
CA VAL A 141 26.00 58.97 -52.63
C VAL A 141 25.05 59.15 -51.44
N GLN A 142 23.92 59.80 -51.65
CA GLN A 142 22.91 60.02 -50.62
C GLN A 142 21.94 58.85 -50.60
N ASP A 143 21.76 58.32 -49.40
CA ASP A 143 20.86 57.22 -49.08
C ASP A 143 19.40 57.56 -49.39
N ILE A 144 18.70 56.64 -50.05
CA ILE A 144 17.25 56.60 -50.14
C ILE A 144 16.74 55.34 -49.45
N ASN A 145 15.48 55.36 -49.01
CA ASN A 145 14.88 54.14 -48.46
C ASN A 145 14.38 53.25 -49.60
N ASP A 146 15.21 52.33 -50.09
CA ASP A 146 14.87 51.35 -51.13
C ASP A 146 15.05 49.89 -50.70
N ASN A 147 15.69 49.63 -49.56
CA ASN A 147 15.76 48.30 -48.97
C ASN A 147 14.73 48.13 -47.85
N SER A 148 14.22 46.90 -47.73
CA SER A 148 13.30 46.55 -46.63
C SER A 148 14.06 45.83 -45.51
N PRO A 149 13.69 46.03 -44.23
CA PRO A 149 14.29 45.31 -43.12
C PRO A 149 14.20 43.79 -43.29
N GLN A 150 15.25 43.07 -42.90
CA GLN A 150 15.29 41.60 -42.97
C GLN A 150 15.58 41.00 -41.60
N PHE A 151 14.73 40.07 -41.17
CA PHE A 151 14.96 39.29 -39.96
C PHE A 151 16.15 38.33 -40.14
N GLN A 152 16.93 38.18 -39.08
CA GLN A 152 18.06 37.27 -38.99
C GLN A 152 17.66 36.02 -38.20
N ASN A 153 18.42 34.92 -38.27
CA ASN A 153 18.28 33.75 -37.37
C ASN A 153 16.90 33.08 -37.31
N GLU A 154 16.11 33.12 -38.39
CA GLU A 154 14.86 32.38 -38.46
C GLU A 154 15.10 30.85 -38.55
N PRO A 155 14.21 30.00 -37.98
CA PRO A 155 12.97 30.34 -37.27
C PRO A 155 13.18 30.68 -35.79
N TYR A 156 12.32 31.56 -35.26
CA TYR A 156 12.30 31.92 -33.84
C TYR A 156 11.39 30.98 -33.04
N VAL A 157 11.99 30.14 -32.20
CA VAL A 157 11.28 29.24 -31.28
C VAL A 157 11.80 29.45 -29.88
N SER A 158 10.91 29.58 -28.91
CA SER A 158 11.25 29.71 -27.50
C SER A 158 10.28 28.94 -26.62
N SER A 159 10.73 28.58 -25.43
CA SER A 159 9.93 27.91 -24.41
C SER A 159 10.09 28.63 -23.08
N ILE A 160 8.99 28.97 -22.43
CA ILE A 160 8.97 29.63 -21.12
C ILE A 160 8.11 28.83 -20.14
N PRO A 161 8.41 28.84 -18.82
CA PRO A 161 7.49 28.29 -17.84
C PRO A 161 6.13 28.98 -17.89
N GLU A 162 5.07 28.22 -17.72
CA GLU A 162 3.78 28.82 -17.41
C GLU A 162 3.83 29.57 -16.07
N MET A 163 2.81 30.38 -15.79
CA MET A 163 2.79 31.31 -14.66
C MET A 163 3.99 32.26 -14.57
N SER A 164 4.78 32.39 -15.64
CA SER A 164 5.90 33.33 -15.69
C SER A 164 5.40 34.76 -15.39
N PRO A 165 6.11 35.51 -14.52
CA PRO A 165 5.69 36.87 -14.19
C PRO A 165 5.72 37.76 -15.43
N VAL A 166 4.87 38.79 -15.43
CA VAL A 166 4.86 39.82 -16.48
C VAL A 166 6.24 40.48 -16.57
N GLY A 167 6.75 40.63 -17.79
CA GLY A 167 8.09 41.15 -18.09
C GLY A 167 9.17 40.07 -18.22
N THR A 168 8.81 38.79 -18.19
CA THR A 168 9.76 37.70 -18.46
C THR A 168 10.19 37.73 -19.92
N THR A 169 11.50 37.63 -20.15
CA THR A 169 12.06 37.60 -21.51
C THR A 169 11.77 36.27 -22.19
N VAL A 170 11.14 36.34 -23.36
CA VAL A 170 10.74 35.16 -24.15
C VAL A 170 11.77 34.88 -25.23
N ALA A 171 12.02 35.87 -26.10
CA ALA A 171 12.97 35.77 -27.20
C ALA A 171 13.43 37.17 -27.60
N GLN A 172 14.53 37.27 -28.34
CA GLN A 172 14.94 38.50 -28.98
C GLN A 172 14.93 38.30 -30.50
N VAL A 173 14.03 39.00 -31.19
CA VAL A 173 14.05 39.05 -32.66
C VAL A 173 15.03 40.12 -33.10
N THR A 174 15.80 39.82 -34.14
CA THR A 174 16.81 40.73 -34.68
C THR A 174 16.58 40.88 -36.17
N ALA A 175 16.47 42.12 -36.62
CA ALA A 175 16.43 42.47 -38.02
C ALA A 175 17.52 43.48 -38.36
N THR A 176 17.92 43.50 -39.62
CA THR A 176 18.91 44.41 -40.18
C THR A 176 18.35 45.06 -41.43
N ASP A 177 18.73 46.31 -41.63
CA ASP A 177 18.46 47.06 -42.86
C ASP A 177 19.80 47.52 -43.41
N VAL A 178 19.97 47.43 -44.73
CA VAL A 178 21.25 47.70 -45.41
C VAL A 178 21.42 49.18 -45.76
N ASP A 179 20.35 49.97 -45.73
CA ASP A 179 20.36 51.43 -45.87
C ASP A 179 21.27 52.11 -44.83
N ASP A 180 21.53 53.42 -44.93
CA ASP A 180 22.45 54.14 -44.05
C ASP A 180 21.96 54.19 -42.59
N PRO A 181 22.67 53.52 -41.65
CA PRO A 181 22.30 53.55 -40.23
C PRO A 181 22.83 54.79 -39.49
N MET A 182 23.85 55.47 -40.03
CA MET A 182 24.51 56.61 -39.39
C MET A 182 23.82 57.94 -39.73
N PHE A 183 23.45 58.13 -40.99
CA PHE A 183 22.98 59.43 -41.50
C PHE A 183 21.58 59.35 -42.10
N GLY A 184 20.60 59.04 -41.26
CA GLY A 184 19.21 59.01 -41.72
C GLY A 184 18.29 58.35 -40.71
N ASN A 185 17.06 58.12 -41.14
CA ASN A 185 16.14 57.23 -40.44
C ASN A 185 15.89 55.94 -41.21
N ASN A 186 16.38 55.82 -42.46
CA ASN A 186 16.05 54.73 -43.38
C ASN A 186 16.38 53.39 -42.72
N ALA A 187 17.61 53.15 -42.27
CA ALA A 187 17.95 51.90 -41.56
C ALA A 187 17.53 51.82 -40.07
N LYS A 188 16.79 52.81 -39.52
CA LYS A 188 16.43 52.83 -38.09
C LYS A 188 15.13 52.07 -37.84
N LEU A 189 15.28 50.91 -37.22
CA LEU A 189 14.21 49.94 -37.00
C LEU A 189 13.39 50.19 -35.73
N ILE A 190 12.09 49.94 -35.83
CA ILE A 190 11.14 49.86 -34.72
C ILE A 190 10.35 48.55 -34.82
N TYR A 191 10.36 47.79 -33.73
CA TYR A 191 9.61 46.54 -33.59
C TYR A 191 8.21 46.80 -33.00
N SER A 192 7.23 46.02 -33.43
CA SER A 192 5.84 46.04 -32.96
C SER A 192 5.21 44.66 -33.09
N ILE A 193 4.17 44.38 -32.32
CA ILE A 193 3.41 43.12 -32.42
C ILE A 193 2.19 43.33 -33.32
N LEU A 194 1.98 42.42 -34.28
CA LEU A 194 0.76 42.34 -35.08
C LEU A 194 -0.23 41.32 -34.51
N GLN A 195 0.28 40.24 -33.91
CA GLN A 195 -0.52 39.18 -33.28
C GLN A 195 0.23 38.62 -32.08
N GLY A 196 -0.47 38.39 -30.96
CA GLY A 196 0.13 37.91 -29.71
C GLY A 196 -0.29 38.73 -28.48
N GLU A 197 -0.92 39.89 -28.68
CA GLU A 197 -1.61 40.61 -27.61
C GLU A 197 -2.87 39.85 -27.17
N PRO A 198 -3.25 39.90 -25.87
CA PRO A 198 -2.60 40.65 -24.79
C PRO A 198 -1.46 39.89 -24.08
N TYR A 199 -1.11 38.68 -24.54
CA TYR A 199 -0.17 37.77 -23.88
C TYR A 199 1.28 38.24 -23.91
N PHE A 200 1.69 38.88 -25.01
CA PHE A 200 3.07 39.31 -25.24
C PHE A 200 3.15 40.77 -25.65
N SER A 201 4.30 41.38 -25.35
CA SER A 201 4.71 42.70 -25.86
C SER A 201 6.11 42.58 -26.45
N VAL A 202 6.50 43.55 -27.28
CA VAL A 202 7.86 43.64 -27.82
C VAL A 202 8.45 45.00 -27.47
N GLU A 203 9.70 45.02 -27.03
CA GLU A 203 10.41 46.26 -26.78
C GLU A 203 10.78 46.91 -28.14
N PRO A 204 10.26 48.12 -28.45
CA PRO A 204 10.29 48.64 -29.82
C PRO A 204 11.69 48.89 -30.40
N LYS A 205 12.72 49.02 -29.56
CA LYS A 205 14.09 49.34 -30.01
C LYS A 205 15.02 48.13 -30.08
N THR A 206 14.75 47.11 -29.28
CA THR A 206 15.67 45.97 -29.07
C THR A 206 15.15 44.69 -29.69
N GLY A 207 13.86 44.62 -30.01
CA GLY A 207 13.20 43.40 -30.50
C GLY A 207 13.02 42.33 -29.42
N ILE A 208 13.19 42.67 -28.14
CA ILE A 208 12.98 41.73 -27.03
C ILE A 208 11.47 41.53 -26.83
N VAL A 209 11.01 40.30 -27.01
CA VAL A 209 9.63 39.88 -26.74
C VAL A 209 9.53 39.50 -25.26
N LEU A 210 8.53 40.07 -24.58
CA LEU A 210 8.28 39.93 -23.14
C LEU A 210 6.87 39.40 -22.89
N THR A 211 6.68 38.65 -21.80
CA THR A 211 5.34 38.31 -21.30
C THR A 211 4.63 39.58 -20.81
N SER A 212 3.34 39.70 -21.14
CA SER A 212 2.49 40.86 -20.80
C SER A 212 1.20 40.49 -20.08
N TRP A 213 0.87 39.20 -20.05
CA TRP A 213 -0.29 38.67 -19.35
C TRP A 213 0.13 37.83 -18.13
N PRO A 214 -0.51 38.01 -16.98
CA PRO A 214 -0.24 37.19 -15.80
C PRO A 214 -0.89 35.81 -15.93
N ASN A 215 -0.32 34.80 -15.26
CA ASN A 215 -0.92 33.48 -15.11
C ASN A 215 -1.32 32.84 -16.45
N MET A 216 -0.43 32.90 -17.43
CA MET A 216 -0.55 32.04 -18.61
C MET A 216 -0.47 30.59 -18.15
N ASP A 217 -1.38 29.76 -18.64
CA ASP A 217 -1.69 28.41 -18.14
C ASP A 217 -1.60 27.45 -19.34
N ARG A 218 -0.76 26.43 -19.19
CA ARG A 218 -0.42 25.44 -20.21
C ARG A 218 -1.55 24.43 -20.40
N GLU A 219 -2.28 24.08 -19.35
CA GLU A 219 -3.45 23.19 -19.35
C GLU A 219 -4.58 23.76 -20.20
N VAL A 220 -4.68 25.09 -20.28
CA VAL A 220 -5.62 25.80 -21.17
C VAL A 220 -5.05 25.95 -22.59
N GLN A 221 -3.82 26.45 -22.72
CA GLN A 221 -3.17 26.67 -24.02
C GLN A 221 -1.64 26.59 -23.89
N ASP A 222 -1.05 25.60 -24.53
CA ASP A 222 0.38 25.26 -24.44
C ASP A 222 1.27 25.94 -25.49
N GLU A 223 0.70 26.47 -26.58
CA GLU A 223 1.42 27.10 -27.67
C GLU A 223 0.81 28.45 -28.07
N TYR A 224 1.67 29.44 -28.29
CA TYR A 224 1.31 30.78 -28.76
C TYR A 224 2.14 31.17 -29.97
N LEU A 225 1.48 31.77 -30.97
CA LEU A 225 2.12 32.34 -32.14
C LEU A 225 2.14 33.86 -32.04
N VAL A 226 3.34 34.43 -31.94
CA VAL A 226 3.55 35.88 -31.84
C VAL A 226 4.10 36.40 -33.17
N VAL A 227 3.30 37.18 -33.90
CA VAL A 227 3.73 37.80 -35.15
C VAL A 227 4.33 39.17 -34.83
N VAL A 228 5.65 39.28 -34.99
CA VAL A 228 6.40 40.51 -34.77
C VAL A 228 6.67 41.18 -36.10
N GLN A 229 6.31 42.45 -36.22
CA GLN A 229 6.65 43.31 -37.33
C GLN A 229 7.83 44.21 -36.96
N VAL A 230 8.77 44.35 -37.88
CA VAL A 230 9.79 45.39 -37.84
C VAL A 230 9.54 46.38 -38.96
N LYS A 231 9.69 47.66 -38.66
CA LYS A 231 9.47 48.75 -39.60
C LYS A 231 10.63 49.74 -39.54
N ASP A 232 11.11 50.13 -40.70
CA ASP A 232 12.18 51.09 -40.89
C ASP A 232 11.72 52.55 -40.61
N MET A 233 12.54 53.56 -40.90
CA MET A 233 12.15 54.98 -40.78
C MET A 233 11.63 55.37 -39.39
N LEU A 234 12.13 54.76 -38.31
CA LEU A 234 11.61 54.93 -36.94
C LEU A 234 10.10 54.61 -36.82
N GLY A 235 9.58 53.74 -37.68
CA GLY A 235 8.17 53.35 -37.75
C GLY A 235 7.24 54.38 -38.43
N LEU A 236 7.78 55.47 -38.99
CA LEU A 236 7.00 56.56 -39.59
C LEU A 236 6.23 56.12 -40.85
N SER A 237 5.22 56.90 -41.23
CA SER A 237 4.46 56.68 -42.48
C SER A 237 5.38 56.90 -43.69
N GLY A 238 5.51 55.88 -44.55
CA GLY A 238 6.42 55.89 -45.71
C GLY A 238 7.53 54.84 -45.62
N GLY A 239 7.74 54.23 -44.45
CA GLY A 239 8.71 53.18 -44.25
C GLY A 239 8.28 51.77 -44.68
N TYR A 240 9.22 50.92 -45.06
CA TYR A 240 9.00 49.50 -45.35
C TYR A 240 8.94 48.68 -44.05
N SER A 241 8.20 47.58 -44.13
CA SER A 241 7.98 46.69 -42.99
C SER A 241 8.03 45.23 -43.41
N THR A 242 8.60 44.39 -42.57
CA THR A 242 8.57 42.93 -42.68
C THR A 242 8.10 42.32 -41.37
N SER A 243 7.63 41.07 -41.41
CA SER A 243 7.11 40.38 -40.24
C SER A 243 7.63 38.95 -40.14
N THR A 244 7.90 38.50 -38.93
CA THR A 244 8.26 37.12 -38.60
C THR A 244 7.35 36.56 -37.52
N THR A 245 7.34 35.24 -37.36
CA THR A 245 6.56 34.55 -36.32
C THR A 245 7.49 33.93 -35.28
N VAL A 246 7.28 34.27 -34.02
CA VAL A 246 7.91 33.62 -32.86
C VAL A 246 6.94 32.58 -32.32
N THR A 247 7.36 31.32 -32.32
CA THR A 247 6.59 30.22 -31.72
C THR A 247 7.00 30.08 -30.26
N VAL A 248 6.06 30.27 -29.35
CA VAL A 248 6.29 30.23 -27.91
C VAL A 248 5.54 29.04 -27.32
N SER A 249 6.27 28.06 -26.77
CA SER A 249 5.67 26.97 -26.01
C SER A 249 5.76 27.23 -24.51
N LEU A 250 4.70 26.88 -23.78
CA LEU A 250 4.72 26.88 -22.32
C LEU A 250 5.28 25.55 -21.81
N THR A 251 6.23 25.63 -20.89
CA THR A 251 6.71 24.46 -20.15
C THR A 251 5.96 24.32 -18.86
N ASP A 252 5.60 23.07 -18.56
CA ASP A 252 4.82 22.63 -17.41
C ASP A 252 5.43 23.06 -16.07
N VAL A 253 4.59 23.58 -15.20
CA VAL A 253 4.86 23.84 -13.78
C VAL A 253 3.91 22.98 -12.96
N ASN A 254 4.32 22.55 -11.75
CA ASN A 254 3.46 21.71 -10.91
C ASN A 254 2.47 22.58 -10.10
N ASP A 255 1.42 23.05 -10.75
CA ASP A 255 0.35 23.87 -10.19
C ASP A 255 -0.99 23.15 -10.07
N ASN A 256 -1.08 21.89 -10.51
CA ASN A 256 -2.26 21.06 -10.30
C ASN A 256 -1.99 19.94 -9.28
N GLY A 257 -3.06 19.57 -8.58
CA GLY A 257 -3.05 18.50 -7.59
C GLY A 257 -3.81 17.28 -8.09
N PRO A 258 -3.47 16.06 -7.63
CA PRO A 258 -4.23 14.87 -7.95
C PRO A 258 -5.67 15.05 -7.43
N THR A 259 -6.67 14.78 -8.27
CA THR A 259 -8.08 14.88 -7.94
C THR A 259 -8.81 13.59 -8.31
N PHE A 260 -9.42 12.92 -7.35
CA PHE A 260 -10.18 11.70 -7.60
C PHE A 260 -11.44 11.99 -8.44
N GLN A 261 -11.71 11.11 -9.41
CA GLN A 261 -12.92 11.23 -10.25
C GLN A 261 -14.22 11.01 -9.46
N GLN A 262 -14.14 10.30 -8.33
CA GLN A 262 -15.27 9.98 -7.46
C GLN A 262 -14.86 10.14 -6.00
N HIS A 263 -15.77 10.66 -5.19
CA HIS A 263 -15.59 10.79 -3.74
C HIS A 263 -15.84 9.45 -3.00
N LEU A 264 -16.52 8.50 -3.67
CA LEU A 264 -16.82 7.18 -3.16
C LEU A 264 -16.75 6.15 -4.29
N TYR A 265 -15.81 5.21 -4.19
CA TYR A 265 -15.75 4.02 -5.04
C TYR A 265 -16.36 2.82 -4.32
N THR A 266 -17.30 2.13 -4.96
CA THR A 266 -17.92 0.91 -4.41
C THR A 266 -17.59 -0.30 -5.27
N PHE A 267 -17.03 -1.34 -4.64
CA PHE A 267 -16.71 -2.61 -5.28
C PHE A 267 -17.40 -3.77 -4.56
N ALA A 268 -17.55 -4.88 -5.25
CA ALA A 268 -18.03 -6.14 -4.70
C ALA A 268 -17.05 -7.26 -5.03
N ILE A 269 -16.75 -8.11 -4.06
CA ILE A 269 -15.86 -9.26 -4.21
C ILE A 269 -16.44 -10.46 -3.44
N PRO A 270 -16.53 -11.65 -4.04
CA PRO A 270 -17.00 -12.83 -3.33
C PRO A 270 -15.98 -13.25 -2.26
N GLU A 271 -16.43 -13.84 -1.16
CA GLU A 271 -15.52 -14.20 -0.05
C GLU A 271 -14.49 -15.26 -0.42
N ASN A 272 -14.84 -16.16 -1.34
CA ASN A 272 -13.95 -17.22 -1.83
C ASN A 272 -12.91 -16.72 -2.87
N ALA A 273 -12.84 -15.41 -3.11
CA ALA A 273 -11.86 -14.83 -4.01
C ALA A 273 -10.42 -15.13 -3.52
N ALA A 274 -9.57 -15.55 -4.46
CA ALA A 274 -8.17 -15.84 -4.14
C ALA A 274 -7.40 -14.55 -3.78
N VAL A 275 -6.43 -14.67 -2.86
CA VAL A 275 -5.47 -13.59 -2.59
C VAL A 275 -4.75 -13.21 -3.88
N GLY A 276 -4.60 -11.90 -4.11
CA GLY A 276 -4.08 -11.32 -5.35
C GLY A 276 -5.16 -10.96 -6.37
N THR A 277 -6.42 -11.30 -6.15
CA THR A 277 -7.53 -10.91 -7.03
C THR A 277 -7.67 -9.38 -7.08
N THR A 278 -7.82 -8.84 -8.29
CA THR A 278 -8.14 -7.42 -8.49
C THR A 278 -9.59 -7.14 -8.12
N VAL A 279 -9.79 -6.32 -7.10
CA VAL A 279 -11.10 -5.89 -6.60
C VAL A 279 -11.67 -4.80 -7.50
N GLY A 280 -10.82 -3.86 -7.92
CA GLY A 280 -11.22 -2.69 -8.68
C GLY A 280 -10.05 -1.77 -8.98
N ARG A 281 -10.33 -0.72 -9.76
CA ARG A 281 -9.37 0.34 -10.08
C ARG A 281 -9.97 1.69 -9.69
N ILE A 282 -9.15 2.53 -9.09
CA ILE A 282 -9.47 3.93 -8.80
C ILE A 282 -8.51 4.84 -9.57
N MET A 283 -8.97 6.05 -9.88
CA MET A 283 -8.20 7.00 -10.65
C MET A 283 -8.38 8.41 -10.09
N ALA A 284 -7.25 9.06 -9.87
CA ALA A 284 -7.14 10.50 -9.75
C ALA A 284 -6.54 11.05 -11.04
N GLY A 285 -7.01 12.23 -11.44
CA GLY A 285 -6.44 13.00 -12.54
C GLY A 285 -5.61 14.14 -11.98
N ASP A 286 -4.52 14.47 -12.67
CA ASP A 286 -3.68 15.63 -12.40
C ASP A 286 -3.53 16.39 -13.73
N GLY A 287 -3.63 17.71 -13.70
CA GLY A 287 -3.69 18.56 -14.90
C GLY A 287 -2.36 18.63 -15.64
N ASP A 288 -1.27 18.42 -14.90
CA ASP A 288 0.10 18.64 -15.34
C ASP A 288 0.59 17.52 -16.27
N VAL A 289 1.87 17.58 -16.66
CA VAL A 289 2.47 16.61 -17.58
C VAL A 289 3.76 15.99 -17.04
N GLY A 290 3.99 14.74 -17.41
CA GLY A 290 5.26 14.06 -17.17
C GLY A 290 5.49 13.74 -15.69
N ILE A 291 6.52 14.32 -15.09
CA ILE A 291 6.85 14.07 -13.67
C ILE A 291 5.91 14.81 -12.72
N ASN A 292 5.33 15.94 -13.16
CA ASN A 292 4.45 16.76 -12.34
C ASN A 292 3.09 16.08 -12.18
N ALA A 293 2.54 15.41 -13.20
CA ALA A 293 1.30 14.62 -13.05
C ALA A 293 1.49 13.19 -12.52
N ARG A 294 2.72 12.80 -12.16
CA ARG A 294 2.99 11.44 -11.67
C ARG A 294 2.55 11.32 -10.21
N MET A 295 1.81 10.27 -9.88
CA MET A 295 1.26 10.08 -8.55
C MET A 295 1.33 8.64 -8.05
N THR A 296 1.34 8.50 -6.73
CA THR A 296 1.31 7.22 -6.03
C THR A 296 0.03 7.11 -5.20
N TYR A 297 -0.60 5.93 -5.23
CA TYR A 297 -1.78 5.63 -4.43
C TYR A 297 -1.40 4.85 -3.18
N SER A 298 -2.05 5.17 -2.07
CA SER A 298 -1.91 4.45 -0.80
C SER A 298 -3.27 4.27 -0.12
N LEU A 299 -3.34 3.33 0.82
CA LEU A 299 -4.47 3.20 1.73
C LEU A 299 -4.05 3.75 3.08
N GLU A 300 -4.92 4.50 3.74
CA GLU A 300 -4.66 5.03 5.08
C GLU A 300 -4.54 3.86 6.09
N GLU A 301 -3.44 3.81 6.83
CA GLU A 301 -3.02 2.62 7.61
C GLU A 301 -3.91 2.33 8.83
N ASP A 302 -4.77 3.27 9.22
CA ASP A 302 -5.44 3.29 10.54
C ASP A 302 -6.80 2.57 10.61
N LEU A 303 -7.18 1.83 9.57
CA LEU A 303 -8.46 1.11 9.54
C LEU A 303 -8.20 -0.39 9.40
N GLU A 304 -8.88 -1.23 10.20
CA GLU A 304 -8.75 -2.71 10.17
C GLU A 304 -8.80 -3.34 8.75
N GLY A 305 -9.37 -2.63 7.77
CA GLY A 305 -9.39 -3.04 6.36
C GLY A 305 -8.06 -2.90 5.61
N SER A 306 -7.16 -2.01 6.01
CA SER A 306 -5.87 -1.72 5.32
C SER A 306 -4.93 -2.92 5.29
N SER A 307 -5.11 -3.89 6.20
CA SER A 307 -4.34 -5.14 6.19
C SER A 307 -4.96 -6.23 5.31
N THR A 308 -6.22 -6.07 4.89
CA THR A 308 -6.96 -7.05 4.07
C THR A 308 -6.84 -6.75 2.58
N PHE A 309 -6.69 -5.47 2.23
CA PHE A 309 -6.53 -4.99 0.87
C PHE A 309 -5.26 -4.17 0.74
N ILE A 310 -4.64 -4.21 -0.42
CA ILE A 310 -3.53 -3.31 -0.78
C ILE A 310 -3.89 -2.55 -2.04
N ILE A 311 -3.23 -1.41 -2.24
CA ILE A 311 -3.32 -0.66 -3.49
C ILE A 311 -1.93 -0.59 -4.13
N GLN A 312 -1.89 -0.76 -5.45
CA GLN A 312 -0.67 -0.63 -6.24
C GLN A 312 -0.92 0.33 -7.39
N THR A 313 0.01 1.26 -7.62
CA THR A 313 -0.04 2.13 -8.80
C THR A 313 0.35 1.33 -10.04
N ASP A 314 -0.53 1.27 -11.03
CA ASP A 314 -0.23 0.72 -12.34
C ASP A 314 0.80 1.63 -13.06
N PRO A 315 2.00 1.14 -13.41
CA PRO A 315 3.04 1.99 -13.98
C PRO A 315 2.68 2.51 -15.38
N VAL A 316 1.75 1.85 -16.09
CA VAL A 316 1.34 2.23 -17.44
C VAL A 316 0.15 3.17 -17.40
N THR A 317 -0.89 2.83 -16.64
CA THR A 317 -2.13 3.61 -16.65
C THR A 317 -2.19 4.67 -15.55
N GLN A 318 -1.22 4.71 -14.62
CA GLN A 318 -1.23 5.57 -13.43
C GLN A 318 -2.52 5.44 -12.60
N ALA A 319 -3.17 4.26 -12.65
CA ALA A 319 -4.38 3.98 -11.88
C ALA A 319 -4.03 3.21 -10.61
N GLY A 320 -4.75 3.48 -9.52
CA GLY A 320 -4.65 2.70 -8.29
C GLY A 320 -5.40 1.38 -8.43
N VAL A 321 -4.68 0.26 -8.47
CA VAL A 321 -5.23 -1.10 -8.53
C VAL A 321 -5.42 -1.64 -7.13
N VAL A 322 -6.66 -1.85 -6.72
CA VAL A 322 -7.01 -2.43 -5.42
C VAL A 322 -6.98 -3.96 -5.52
N LEU A 323 -6.17 -4.59 -4.68
CA LEU A 323 -5.93 -6.04 -4.66
C LEU A 323 -6.32 -6.63 -3.30
N LEU A 324 -6.80 -7.87 -3.32
CA LEU A 324 -7.03 -8.64 -2.11
C LEU A 324 -5.70 -9.18 -1.55
N ALA A 325 -5.37 -8.87 -0.29
CA ALA A 325 -4.14 -9.30 0.37
C ALA A 325 -4.34 -10.44 1.38
N LYS A 326 -5.55 -10.59 1.94
CA LYS A 326 -5.91 -11.67 2.87
C LYS A 326 -7.21 -12.35 2.44
N PRO A 327 -7.44 -13.63 2.81
CA PRO A 327 -8.72 -14.28 2.58
C PRO A 327 -9.87 -13.49 3.21
N LEU A 328 -11.03 -13.56 2.59
CA LEU A 328 -12.26 -12.97 3.11
C LEU A 328 -13.10 -14.05 3.77
N ASN A 329 -13.97 -13.61 4.68
CA ASN A 329 -15.04 -14.44 5.23
C ASN A 329 -16.22 -13.51 5.50
N TYR A 330 -17.33 -13.78 4.81
CA TYR A 330 -18.52 -12.96 4.80
C TYR A 330 -19.20 -12.93 6.18
N GLU A 331 -19.22 -14.06 6.88
CA GLU A 331 -19.83 -14.25 8.22
C GLU A 331 -19.15 -13.36 9.25
N SER A 332 -17.83 -13.19 9.10
CA SER A 332 -16.99 -12.38 9.97
C SER A 332 -17.10 -10.90 9.66
N LYS A 333 -17.00 -10.52 8.38
CA LYS A 333 -17.00 -9.11 7.98
C LYS A 333 -17.54 -8.89 6.56
N LYS A 334 -18.78 -8.41 6.49
CA LYS A 334 -19.53 -8.18 5.23
C LYS A 334 -19.12 -6.94 4.44
N ARG A 335 -18.44 -5.98 5.09
CA ARG A 335 -18.14 -4.68 4.48
C ARG A 335 -16.85 -4.07 5.03
N TYR A 336 -16.08 -3.50 4.11
CA TYR A 336 -14.91 -2.70 4.41
C TYR A 336 -15.13 -1.28 3.92
N VAL A 337 -14.78 -0.30 4.77
CA VAL A 337 -14.72 1.12 4.41
C VAL A 337 -13.35 1.62 4.79
N MET A 338 -12.65 2.23 3.83
CA MET A 338 -11.29 2.73 4.00
C MET A 338 -11.10 4.01 3.18
N ALA A 339 -10.12 4.82 3.55
CA ALA A 339 -9.69 5.97 2.75
C ALA A 339 -8.52 5.56 1.85
N ALA A 340 -8.59 5.94 0.59
CA ALA A 340 -7.47 5.88 -0.34
C ALA A 340 -6.97 7.30 -0.59
N GLU A 341 -5.65 7.46 -0.62
CA GLU A 341 -4.98 8.73 -0.86
C GLU A 341 -4.20 8.62 -2.18
N ALA A 342 -4.30 9.65 -3.01
CA ALA A 342 -3.42 9.84 -4.16
C ALA A 342 -2.48 10.99 -3.81
N VAL A 343 -1.17 10.79 -4.00
CA VAL A 343 -0.14 11.78 -3.67
C VAL A 343 0.74 12.01 -4.89
N ASN A 344 0.93 13.26 -5.23
CA ASN A 344 1.86 13.67 -6.28
C ASN A 344 3.31 13.29 -5.90
N ASP A 345 4.04 12.64 -6.79
CA ASP A 345 5.40 12.17 -6.55
C ASP A 345 6.43 13.32 -6.50
N HIS A 346 6.08 14.49 -7.06
CA HIS A 346 6.98 15.64 -7.25
C HIS A 346 6.45 16.94 -6.62
N ILE A 347 6.43 17.02 -5.30
CA ILE A 347 5.90 18.20 -4.58
C ILE A 347 6.73 19.47 -4.85
N ASP A 348 6.07 20.53 -5.36
CA ASP A 348 6.64 21.88 -5.51
C ASP A 348 5.74 22.96 -4.91
N THR A 349 6.05 23.41 -3.68
CA THR A 349 5.18 24.33 -2.95
C THR A 349 5.26 25.79 -3.39
N ARG A 350 5.88 26.09 -4.54
CA ARG A 350 5.97 27.46 -5.07
C ARG A 350 4.65 27.93 -5.69
N PHE A 351 3.89 27.00 -6.26
CA PHE A 351 2.68 27.30 -7.04
C PHE A 351 1.42 26.75 -6.36
N LEU A 352 1.56 25.66 -5.60
CA LEU A 352 0.45 24.99 -4.92
C LEU A 352 0.80 24.67 -3.45
N PRO A 353 -0.13 24.75 -2.48
CA PRO A 353 0.16 24.37 -1.09
C PRO A 353 0.30 22.85 -0.91
N LEU A 354 1.00 22.43 0.15
CA LEU A 354 1.29 21.00 0.43
C LEU A 354 0.05 20.09 0.54
N GLU A 355 -1.10 20.66 0.93
CA GLU A 355 -2.36 19.94 1.08
C GLU A 355 -3.03 19.64 -0.25
N GLU A 356 -2.73 20.41 -1.29
CA GLU A 356 -3.32 20.24 -2.62
C GLU A 356 -2.54 19.22 -3.48
N PHE A 357 -1.31 18.85 -3.09
CA PHE A 357 -0.56 17.74 -3.69
C PHE A 357 -1.06 16.34 -3.30
N ARG A 358 -2.18 16.28 -2.59
CA ARG A 358 -2.82 15.03 -2.21
C ARG A 358 -4.33 15.18 -2.26
N ASP A 359 -5.02 14.11 -2.60
CA ASP A 359 -6.47 14.01 -2.46
C ASP A 359 -6.84 12.68 -1.85
N ARG A 360 -8.03 12.62 -1.25
CA ARG A 360 -8.54 11.47 -0.51
C ARG A 360 -9.93 11.10 -0.98
N THR A 361 -10.14 9.82 -1.24
CA THR A 361 -11.43 9.25 -1.59
C THR A 361 -11.82 8.11 -0.64
N THR A 362 -13.11 7.84 -0.54
CA THR A 362 -13.60 6.69 0.23
C THR A 362 -13.73 5.46 -0.65
N LEU A 363 -13.14 4.34 -0.22
CA LEU A 363 -13.37 3.02 -0.80
C LEU A 363 -14.35 2.23 0.06
N LYS A 364 -15.37 1.66 -0.58
CA LYS A 364 -16.34 0.76 0.04
C LYS A 364 -16.33 -0.57 -0.68
N ILE A 365 -15.88 -1.62 0.00
CA ILE A 365 -15.85 -2.98 -0.54
C ILE A 365 -16.93 -3.80 0.15
N LEU A 366 -17.82 -4.38 -0.64
CA LEU A 366 -18.87 -5.29 -0.21
C LEU A 366 -18.40 -6.73 -0.43
N VAL A 367 -18.43 -7.54 0.63
CA VAL A 367 -18.15 -8.98 0.49
C VAL A 367 -19.45 -9.65 0.06
N GLY A 368 -19.37 -10.45 -1.00
CA GLY A 368 -20.46 -11.33 -1.44
C GLY A 368 -20.38 -12.67 -0.73
N ASP A 369 -21.51 -13.09 -0.18
CA ASP A 369 -21.74 -14.39 0.45
C ASP A 369 -21.68 -15.50 -0.62
N VAL A 370 -20.95 -16.58 -0.34
CA VAL A 370 -20.84 -17.76 -1.19
C VAL A 370 -21.19 -19.00 -0.38
N ASP A 371 -22.28 -19.65 -0.80
CA ASP A 371 -22.81 -20.93 -0.27
C ASP A 371 -21.68 -21.90 0.21
N GLU A 372 -21.59 -22.11 1.52
CA GLU A 372 -20.62 -22.98 2.20
C GLU A 372 -21.33 -24.22 2.80
N PRO A 373 -20.68 -25.40 2.85
CA PRO A 373 -21.30 -26.57 3.45
C PRO A 373 -21.58 -26.39 4.95
N PRO A 374 -22.56 -27.10 5.53
CA PRO A 374 -22.90 -26.95 6.94
C PRO A 374 -21.73 -27.33 7.84
N VAL A 375 -21.51 -26.62 8.93
CA VAL A 375 -20.40 -26.88 9.86
C VAL A 375 -20.91 -27.55 11.13
N PHE A 376 -20.35 -28.72 11.47
CA PHE A 376 -20.62 -29.39 12.73
C PHE A 376 -20.12 -28.58 13.93
N LEU A 377 -20.87 -28.60 15.03
CA LEU A 377 -20.51 -27.85 16.25
C LEU A 377 -19.26 -28.42 16.97
N SER A 378 -18.85 -29.64 16.63
CA SER A 378 -17.65 -30.28 17.18
C SER A 378 -16.94 -31.04 16.07
N SER A 379 -15.61 -31.05 16.11
CA SER A 379 -14.77 -31.73 15.12
C SER A 379 -14.77 -33.27 15.27
N VAL A 380 -15.11 -33.76 16.47
CA VAL A 380 -15.24 -35.19 16.81
C VAL A 380 -16.34 -35.34 17.86
N TYR A 381 -17.12 -36.42 17.76
CA TYR A 381 -18.08 -36.82 18.79
C TYR A 381 -17.69 -38.16 19.40
N GLU A 382 -17.71 -38.27 20.73
CA GLU A 382 -17.41 -39.49 21.46
C GLU A 382 -18.52 -39.79 22.47
N TRP A 383 -19.07 -41.01 22.41
CA TRP A 383 -20.10 -41.48 23.34
C TRP A 383 -19.83 -42.88 23.84
N ASN A 384 -20.36 -43.16 25.03
CA ASN A 384 -20.30 -44.47 25.64
C ASN A 384 -21.72 -45.06 25.72
N VAL A 385 -21.87 -46.31 25.31
CA VAL A 385 -23.16 -47.02 25.32
C VAL A 385 -22.96 -48.41 25.93
N PRO A 386 -23.71 -48.81 26.96
CA PRO A 386 -23.60 -50.17 27.49
C PRO A 386 -24.13 -51.19 26.47
N GLU A 387 -23.53 -52.38 26.40
CA GLU A 387 -23.92 -53.38 25.40
C GLU A 387 -25.35 -53.90 25.55
N ASN A 388 -25.86 -53.93 26.79
CA ASN A 388 -27.24 -54.29 27.07
C ASN A 388 -28.27 -53.20 26.73
N ALA A 389 -27.85 -52.10 26.09
CA ALA A 389 -28.75 -51.04 25.66
C ALA A 389 -29.81 -51.58 24.68
N ALA A 390 -31.09 -51.35 25.01
CA ALA A 390 -32.19 -51.81 24.17
C ALA A 390 -32.17 -51.12 22.79
N VAL A 391 -32.61 -51.84 21.75
CA VAL A 391 -32.80 -51.27 20.42
C VAL A 391 -33.77 -50.08 20.49
N GLY A 392 -33.34 -48.94 19.95
CA GLY A 392 -34.05 -47.66 20.02
C GLY A 392 -33.58 -46.71 21.11
N THR A 393 -32.67 -47.14 22.00
CA THR A 393 -32.08 -46.26 23.03
C THR A 393 -31.29 -45.13 22.36
N VAL A 394 -31.63 -43.89 22.68
CA VAL A 394 -30.92 -42.68 22.24
C VAL A 394 -29.82 -42.36 23.26
N PHE A 395 -28.59 -42.16 22.79
CA PHE A 395 -27.43 -41.91 23.66
C PHE A 395 -26.63 -40.66 23.28
N GLY A 396 -26.90 -40.06 22.12
CA GLY A 396 -26.20 -38.88 21.65
C GLY A 396 -26.99 -38.12 20.58
N SER A 397 -26.55 -36.90 20.29
CA SER A 397 -27.09 -36.06 19.22
C SER A 397 -25.99 -35.23 18.59
N ILE A 398 -26.01 -35.14 17.27
CA ILE A 398 -25.12 -34.29 16.49
C ILE A 398 -25.91 -33.07 16.01
N SER A 399 -25.22 -31.94 15.90
CA SER A 399 -25.78 -30.74 15.28
C SER A 399 -24.74 -30.08 14.40
N ALA A 400 -25.18 -29.67 13.22
CA ALA A 400 -24.48 -28.81 12.29
C ALA A 400 -25.29 -27.53 12.09
N ARG A 401 -24.59 -26.44 11.79
CA ARG A 401 -25.18 -25.17 11.42
C ARG A 401 -24.68 -24.76 10.04
N ASP A 402 -25.57 -24.22 9.25
CA ASP A 402 -25.26 -23.48 8.04
C ASP A 402 -25.02 -22.03 8.47
N THR A 403 -23.86 -21.49 8.10
CA THR A 403 -23.40 -20.16 8.54
C THR A 403 -23.77 -19.04 7.56
N ASP A 404 -24.26 -19.39 6.38
CA ASP A 404 -24.52 -18.46 5.29
C ASP A 404 -25.70 -17.54 5.62
N SER A 405 -25.86 -16.44 4.87
CA SER A 405 -26.99 -15.52 5.08
C SER A 405 -28.35 -16.18 4.87
N PHE A 406 -28.40 -17.21 4.03
CA PHE A 406 -29.61 -17.96 3.75
C PHE A 406 -29.49 -19.37 4.33
N SER A 407 -30.01 -19.55 5.55
CA SER A 407 -29.96 -20.85 6.21
C SER A 407 -30.80 -21.90 5.46
N SER A 408 -30.11 -22.90 4.92
CA SER A 408 -30.70 -24.07 4.29
C SER A 408 -31.05 -25.12 5.35
N PRO A 409 -32.21 -25.82 5.24
CA PRO A 409 -32.50 -26.94 6.13
C PRO A 409 -31.51 -28.08 5.93
N ILE A 410 -30.92 -28.55 7.03
CA ILE A 410 -29.89 -29.60 7.07
C ILE A 410 -30.54 -30.97 7.33
N ARG A 411 -30.10 -32.00 6.60
CA ARG A 411 -30.41 -33.40 6.88
C ARG A 411 -29.18 -34.19 7.26
N TYR A 412 -29.32 -35.06 8.26
CA TYR A 412 -28.24 -35.92 8.74
C TYR A 412 -28.37 -37.34 8.20
N SER A 413 -27.24 -37.98 7.90
CA SER A 413 -27.19 -39.40 7.55
C SER A 413 -25.85 -40.02 7.94
N ILE A 414 -25.82 -41.33 8.17
CA ILE A 414 -24.58 -42.07 8.42
C ILE A 414 -24.02 -42.51 7.06
N ASP A 415 -22.73 -42.28 6.81
CA ASP A 415 -22.05 -42.73 5.59
C ASP A 415 -22.03 -44.27 5.54
N LYS A 416 -22.73 -44.80 4.54
CA LYS A 416 -22.86 -46.24 4.26
C LYS A 416 -21.51 -46.95 4.08
N ARG A 417 -20.45 -46.23 3.70
CA ARG A 417 -19.09 -46.78 3.55
C ARG A 417 -18.46 -47.13 4.89
N THR A 418 -18.81 -46.37 5.93
CA THR A 418 -18.31 -46.57 7.31
C THR A 418 -19.29 -47.37 8.17
N ASP A 419 -20.56 -47.46 7.77
CA ASP A 419 -21.62 -48.20 8.47
C ASP A 419 -21.64 -49.70 8.11
N ALA A 420 -20.55 -50.42 8.40
CA ALA A 420 -20.43 -51.84 8.08
C ALA A 420 -21.44 -52.71 8.85
N THR A 421 -21.70 -52.37 10.11
CA THR A 421 -22.50 -53.19 11.03
C THR A 421 -23.98 -52.80 11.06
N LYS A 422 -24.33 -51.56 10.68
CA LYS A 422 -25.69 -50.99 10.84
C LYS A 422 -26.17 -51.10 12.28
N ALA A 423 -25.24 -50.96 13.23
CA ALA A 423 -25.52 -51.06 14.67
C ALA A 423 -26.27 -49.84 15.21
N PHE A 424 -26.17 -48.70 14.51
CA PHE A 424 -26.79 -47.43 14.91
C PHE A 424 -27.66 -46.86 13.79
N LYS A 425 -28.56 -45.96 14.17
CA LYS A 425 -29.36 -45.14 13.25
C LYS A 425 -29.35 -43.69 13.71
N ILE A 426 -29.43 -42.77 12.75
CA ILE A 426 -29.55 -41.33 13.00
C ILE A 426 -30.91 -40.82 12.54
N ASP A 427 -31.53 -39.93 13.32
CA ASP A 427 -32.71 -39.19 12.89
C ASP A 427 -32.27 -38.08 11.91
N PRO A 428 -32.81 -38.07 10.68
CA PRO A 428 -32.36 -37.15 9.65
C PRO A 428 -32.74 -35.69 9.90
N ASN A 429 -33.67 -35.38 10.81
CA ASN A 429 -34.15 -34.02 11.04
C ASN A 429 -33.53 -33.36 12.28
N ASN A 430 -33.20 -34.13 13.32
CA ASN A 430 -32.67 -33.59 14.58
C ASN A 430 -31.30 -34.14 14.98
N GLY A 431 -30.72 -35.06 14.20
CA GLY A 431 -29.36 -35.57 14.42
C GLY A 431 -29.20 -36.47 15.64
N THR A 432 -30.29 -36.95 16.26
CA THR A 432 -30.23 -37.91 17.37
C THR A 432 -29.79 -39.28 16.90
N ILE A 433 -28.88 -39.92 17.64
CA ILE A 433 -28.33 -41.23 17.32
C ILE A 433 -28.87 -42.25 18.32
N ALA A 434 -29.36 -43.36 17.80
CA ALA A 434 -29.95 -44.45 18.57
C ALA A 434 -29.40 -45.81 18.17
N VAL A 435 -29.45 -46.75 19.12
CA VAL A 435 -29.12 -48.16 18.89
C VAL A 435 -30.12 -48.77 17.89
N ALA A 436 -29.63 -49.39 16.83
CA ALA A 436 -30.43 -50.03 15.78
C ALA A 436 -30.39 -51.57 15.85
N LYS A 437 -29.32 -52.14 16.41
CA LYS A 437 -29.17 -53.58 16.67
C LYS A 437 -28.62 -53.80 18.07
N ALA A 438 -28.87 -54.98 18.64
CA ALA A 438 -28.23 -55.39 19.88
C ALA A 438 -26.71 -55.27 19.75
N LEU A 439 -26.09 -54.71 20.78
CA LEU A 439 -24.65 -54.53 20.87
C LEU A 439 -24.07 -55.69 21.69
N ASP A 440 -22.83 -56.01 21.40
CA ASP A 440 -22.05 -57.06 22.05
C ASP A 440 -20.60 -56.56 22.00
N ARG A 441 -20.05 -56.27 23.18
CA ARG A 441 -18.71 -55.69 23.33
C ARG A 441 -17.65 -56.72 23.00
N GLU A 442 -17.84 -57.99 23.38
CA GLU A 442 -16.90 -59.10 23.11
C GLU A 442 -16.71 -59.30 21.61
N THR A 443 -17.73 -59.00 20.82
CA THR A 443 -17.64 -58.97 19.35
C THR A 443 -17.04 -57.66 18.82
N THR A 444 -17.49 -56.49 19.30
CA THR A 444 -17.03 -55.18 18.82
C THR A 444 -17.09 -54.13 19.93
N GLU A 445 -15.94 -53.82 20.52
CA GLU A 445 -15.80 -52.81 21.58
C GLU A 445 -15.96 -51.37 21.06
N TRP A 446 -15.47 -51.08 19.86
CA TRP A 446 -15.45 -49.72 19.30
C TRP A 446 -16.12 -49.67 17.93
N TYR A 447 -16.99 -48.68 17.77
CA TYR A 447 -17.56 -48.32 16.48
C TYR A 447 -17.06 -46.95 16.05
N ASN A 448 -16.51 -46.89 14.85
CA ASN A 448 -16.17 -45.67 14.16
C ASN A 448 -17.10 -45.49 12.97
N MET A 449 -17.83 -44.38 12.94
CA MET A 449 -18.69 -44.06 11.81
C MET A 449 -18.55 -42.60 11.43
N THR A 450 -18.76 -42.31 10.15
CA THR A 450 -18.80 -40.96 9.63
C THR A 450 -20.25 -40.55 9.46
N VAL A 451 -20.60 -39.37 9.99
CA VAL A 451 -21.92 -38.77 9.83
C VAL A 451 -21.81 -37.60 8.86
N GLU A 452 -22.69 -37.57 7.87
CA GLU A 452 -22.81 -36.53 6.86
C GLU A 452 -23.96 -35.59 7.23
N ALA A 453 -23.70 -34.28 7.21
CA ALA A 453 -24.72 -33.23 7.26
C ALA A 453 -24.82 -32.61 5.88
N LYS A 454 -26.03 -32.62 5.31
CA LYS A 454 -26.28 -32.25 3.93
C LYS A 454 -27.42 -31.27 3.79
N GLU A 455 -27.22 -30.25 2.97
CA GLU A 455 -28.26 -29.28 2.65
C GLU A 455 -29.33 -29.85 1.72
N THR A 456 -30.55 -29.34 1.91
CA THR A 456 -31.73 -29.74 1.12
C THR A 456 -31.95 -28.90 -0.14
N THR A 457 -31.16 -27.84 -0.36
CA THR A 457 -31.22 -26.92 -1.51
C THR A 457 -30.43 -27.44 -2.72
N GLN A 458 -30.50 -26.70 -3.85
CA GLN A 458 -30.08 -27.14 -5.19
C GLN A 458 -28.61 -27.55 -5.34
N ASN A 459 -27.72 -27.10 -4.44
CA ASN A 459 -26.28 -27.40 -4.53
C ASN A 459 -25.85 -28.59 -3.67
N HIS A 460 -26.71 -29.09 -2.78
CA HIS A 460 -26.48 -30.30 -2.00
C HIS A 460 -25.11 -30.35 -1.30
N LEU A 461 -24.62 -29.20 -0.83
CA LEU A 461 -23.36 -29.14 -0.10
C LEU A 461 -23.45 -29.99 1.16
N SER A 462 -22.33 -30.63 1.48
CA SER A 462 -22.27 -31.63 2.54
C SER A 462 -20.94 -31.56 3.27
N SER A 463 -21.00 -31.70 4.58
CA SER A 463 -19.83 -31.91 5.43
C SER A 463 -19.92 -33.25 6.14
N SER A 464 -18.80 -33.71 6.68
CA SER A 464 -18.71 -35.00 7.37
C SER A 464 -17.94 -34.88 8.67
N VAL A 465 -18.38 -35.61 9.70
CA VAL A 465 -17.72 -35.68 11.01
C VAL A 465 -17.53 -37.13 11.44
N VAL A 466 -16.43 -37.41 12.15
CA VAL A 466 -16.16 -38.74 12.70
C VAL A 466 -16.79 -38.86 14.09
N VAL A 467 -17.44 -40.00 14.31
CA VAL A 467 -18.11 -40.36 15.56
C VAL A 467 -17.48 -41.64 16.10
N PHE A 468 -17.05 -41.59 17.36
CA PHE A 468 -16.55 -42.73 18.11
C PHE A 468 -17.58 -43.15 19.14
N ILE A 469 -17.94 -44.43 19.13
CA ILE A 469 -18.83 -45.01 20.12
C ILE A 469 -18.08 -46.15 20.80
N LYS A 470 -17.84 -46.01 22.10
CA LYS A 470 -17.33 -47.08 22.94
C LYS A 470 -18.49 -47.88 23.51
N VAL A 471 -18.48 -49.18 23.29
CA VAL A 471 -19.39 -50.09 23.98
C VAL A 471 -18.83 -50.38 25.38
N LEU A 472 -19.64 -50.11 26.40
CA LEU A 472 -19.29 -50.40 27.79
C LEU A 472 -19.69 -51.84 28.13
N ASP A 473 -18.77 -52.51 28.82
CA ASP A 473 -18.93 -53.86 29.33
C ASP A 473 -20.05 -53.97 30.37
N ILE A 474 -20.82 -55.05 30.26
CA ILE A 474 -21.82 -55.52 31.20
C ILE A 474 -21.53 -57.00 31.41
N ASN A 475 -21.32 -57.40 32.66
CA ASN A 475 -21.07 -58.80 32.99
C ASN A 475 -22.26 -59.70 32.61
N ASP A 476 -22.23 -60.28 31.42
CA ASP A 476 -23.25 -61.16 30.86
C ASP A 476 -22.67 -62.51 30.42
N ASN A 477 -21.35 -62.66 30.44
CA ASN A 477 -20.66 -63.92 30.28
C ASN A 477 -20.38 -64.57 31.65
N VAL A 478 -20.45 -65.89 31.67
CA VAL A 478 -20.12 -66.67 32.88
C VAL A 478 -18.67 -67.17 32.78
N PRO A 479 -17.92 -67.17 33.90
CA PRO A 479 -16.55 -67.65 33.90
C PRO A 479 -16.51 -69.14 33.61
N ARG A 480 -15.61 -69.55 32.71
CA ARG A 480 -15.39 -70.96 32.37
C ARG A 480 -13.96 -71.37 32.67
N LEU A 481 -13.74 -72.65 33.00
CA LEU A 481 -12.38 -73.17 33.08
C LEU A 481 -11.70 -73.01 31.71
N ALA A 482 -10.43 -72.63 31.71
CA ALA A 482 -9.67 -72.35 30.48
C ALA A 482 -9.55 -73.57 29.55
N ARG A 483 -9.74 -74.77 30.11
CA ARG A 483 -9.71 -76.07 29.43
C ARG A 483 -10.36 -77.14 30.31
N ASP A 484 -10.65 -78.28 29.71
CA ASP A 484 -11.02 -79.48 30.45
C ASP A 484 -9.78 -80.06 31.15
N TYR A 485 -9.83 -80.10 32.48
CA TYR A 485 -8.75 -80.62 33.30
C TYR A 485 -8.98 -82.11 33.63
N GLN A 486 -8.05 -82.96 33.20
CA GLN A 486 -8.03 -84.40 33.52
C GLN A 486 -6.68 -84.79 34.16
N PRO A 487 -6.47 -84.44 35.44
CA PRO A 487 -5.19 -84.69 36.08
C PRO A 487 -5.01 -86.17 36.46
N TYR A 488 -3.79 -86.67 36.31
CA TYR A 488 -3.38 -87.99 36.78
C TYR A 488 -2.63 -87.86 38.11
N ILE A 489 -2.86 -88.81 39.01
CA ILE A 489 -2.30 -88.80 40.36
C ILE A 489 -1.45 -90.06 40.54
N CYS A 490 -0.23 -89.89 41.02
CA CYS A 490 0.66 -91.00 41.33
C CYS A 490 0.35 -91.60 42.70
N GLU A 491 0.52 -92.91 42.86
CA GLU A 491 0.26 -93.60 44.12
C GLU A 491 1.13 -93.15 45.33
N GLY A 492 2.19 -92.37 45.07
CA GLY A 492 3.11 -91.83 46.08
C GLY A 492 2.94 -90.35 46.43
N THR A 493 1.88 -89.68 45.94
CA THR A 493 1.63 -88.24 46.19
C THR A 493 1.50 -87.93 47.69
N GLN A 494 2.23 -86.93 48.17
CA GLN A 494 2.24 -86.48 49.57
C GLN A 494 1.19 -85.40 49.84
N ALA A 495 0.86 -85.20 51.11
CA ALA A 495 -0.04 -84.11 51.50
C ALA A 495 0.59 -82.76 51.18
N GLY A 496 -0.18 -81.87 50.55
CA GLY A 496 0.29 -80.56 50.12
C GLY A 496 0.85 -80.52 48.70
N ASP A 497 1.01 -81.68 48.04
CA ASP A 497 1.46 -81.72 46.64
C ASP A 497 0.40 -81.09 45.72
N LEU A 498 0.85 -80.20 44.85
CA LEU A 498 0.05 -79.61 43.77
C LEU A 498 -0.14 -80.65 42.66
N ILE A 499 -1.39 -81.05 42.43
CA ILE A 499 -1.78 -82.04 41.42
C ILE A 499 -2.00 -81.36 40.08
N GLN A 500 -2.76 -80.28 40.06
CA GLN A 500 -3.15 -79.58 38.85
C GLN A 500 -3.36 -78.10 39.15
N LEU A 501 -2.82 -77.25 38.27
CA LEU A 501 -3.15 -75.83 38.26
C LEU A 501 -4.37 -75.60 37.36
N LEU A 502 -5.43 -75.05 37.95
CA LEU A 502 -6.65 -74.57 37.33
C LEU A 502 -6.50 -73.10 36.97
N SER A 503 -7.07 -72.74 35.84
CA SER A 503 -7.28 -71.35 35.42
C SER A 503 -8.66 -71.24 34.78
N ALA A 504 -9.23 -70.04 34.82
CA ALA A 504 -10.51 -69.71 34.22
C ALA A 504 -10.34 -68.55 33.24
N VAL A 505 -11.29 -68.43 32.31
CA VAL A 505 -11.41 -67.34 31.35
C VAL A 505 -12.83 -66.80 31.40
N ASP A 506 -12.94 -65.49 31.30
CA ASP A 506 -14.18 -64.74 31.21
C ASP A 506 -13.99 -63.74 30.05
N PRO A 507 -14.88 -63.71 29.04
CA PRO A 507 -14.85 -62.71 27.98
C PRO A 507 -15.06 -61.27 28.47
N ASP A 508 -15.75 -61.08 29.61
CA ASP A 508 -16.08 -59.77 30.16
C ASP A 508 -14.84 -58.96 30.56
N GLU A 509 -14.96 -57.63 30.61
CA GLU A 509 -13.88 -56.75 31.06
C GLU A 509 -13.56 -56.99 32.56
N PRO A 510 -12.28 -57.20 32.91
CA PRO A 510 -11.92 -57.48 34.28
C PRO A 510 -12.14 -56.26 35.19
N THR A 511 -12.94 -56.42 36.26
CA THR A 511 -13.00 -55.43 37.35
C THR A 511 -11.71 -55.47 38.18
N GLU A 512 -11.05 -54.33 38.44
CA GLU A 512 -9.73 -54.26 39.10
C GLU A 512 -9.57 -55.23 40.30
N GLY A 513 -8.58 -56.14 40.28
CA GLY A 513 -8.26 -57.06 41.39
C GLY A 513 -8.09 -58.54 41.01
N HIS A 514 -8.34 -59.45 41.95
CA HIS A 514 -8.44 -60.89 41.68
C HIS A 514 -9.84 -61.20 41.09
N HIS A 515 -9.87 -61.77 39.88
CA HIS A 515 -11.08 -61.87 39.04
C HIS A 515 -11.78 -63.23 39.13
N PHE A 516 -11.05 -64.29 39.48
CA PHE A 516 -11.60 -65.63 39.58
C PHE A 516 -11.47 -66.15 41.00
N TYR A 517 -12.58 -66.66 41.53
CA TYR A 517 -12.63 -67.36 42.80
C TYR A 517 -12.90 -68.83 42.56
N PHE A 518 -12.01 -69.69 43.03
CA PHE A 518 -12.14 -71.13 42.83
C PHE A 518 -12.60 -71.81 44.12
N SER A 519 -13.66 -72.60 44.02
CA SER A 519 -14.15 -73.41 45.13
C SER A 519 -14.61 -74.78 44.64
N MET A 520 -14.51 -75.80 45.50
CA MET A 520 -15.14 -77.09 45.23
C MET A 520 -16.62 -77.03 45.60
N VAL A 521 -17.50 -77.51 44.70
CA VAL A 521 -18.94 -77.59 44.95
C VAL A 521 -19.22 -78.65 46.02
N PRO A 522 -20.03 -78.34 47.05
CA PRO A 522 -20.41 -79.28 48.11
C PRO A 522 -21.44 -80.31 47.63
N GLU A 523 -21.03 -81.27 46.79
CA GLU A 523 -21.85 -82.43 46.42
C GLU A 523 -21.44 -83.70 47.18
N GLU A 524 -22.35 -84.68 47.27
CA GLU A 524 -22.20 -85.96 48.00
C GLU A 524 -21.01 -86.84 47.52
N ARG A 525 -20.31 -86.43 46.46
CA ARG A 525 -19.18 -87.15 45.84
C ARG A 525 -17.85 -86.40 45.92
N ILE A 526 -17.68 -85.48 46.87
CA ILE A 526 -16.35 -84.93 47.13
C ILE A 526 -15.45 -86.03 47.69
N ASN A 527 -14.33 -86.28 47.02
CA ASN A 527 -13.28 -87.10 47.59
C ASN A 527 -12.57 -86.27 48.69
N PRO A 528 -12.65 -86.66 49.98
CA PRO A 528 -12.09 -85.88 51.09
C PRO A 528 -10.56 -85.79 51.05
N ASN A 529 -9.91 -86.49 50.11
CA ASN A 529 -8.47 -86.48 49.94
C ASN A 529 -7.95 -85.34 49.05
N PHE A 530 -8.82 -84.46 48.53
CA PHE A 530 -8.41 -83.33 47.70
C PHE A 530 -9.11 -82.04 48.11
N THR A 531 -8.42 -80.91 47.94
CA THR A 531 -8.98 -79.58 48.09
C THR A 531 -8.52 -78.67 46.97
N VAL A 532 -9.33 -77.67 46.64
CA VAL A 532 -8.93 -76.58 45.74
C VAL A 532 -8.42 -75.45 46.62
N ARG A 533 -7.16 -75.08 46.41
CA ARG A 533 -6.55 -73.89 47.00
C ARG A 533 -6.56 -72.79 45.95
N ASP A 534 -7.36 -71.76 46.17
CA ASP A 534 -7.26 -70.51 45.41
C ASP A 534 -5.91 -69.84 45.70
N ASN A 535 -5.15 -69.54 44.65
CA ASN A 535 -3.83 -68.95 44.78
C ASN A 535 -3.88 -67.41 44.88
N GLN A 536 -5.07 -66.79 44.77
CA GLN A 536 -5.23 -65.34 44.70
C GLN A 536 -4.33 -64.75 43.62
N ASP A 537 -4.31 -65.36 42.44
CA ASP A 537 -3.55 -64.89 41.28
C ASP A 537 -4.28 -65.27 39.97
N ASN A 538 -5.60 -65.45 40.05
CA ASN A 538 -6.47 -65.97 38.99
C ASN A 538 -6.22 -67.44 38.63
N THR A 539 -5.45 -68.16 39.45
CA THR A 539 -5.29 -69.61 39.36
C THR A 539 -5.69 -70.29 40.65
N ALA A 540 -5.92 -71.60 40.58
CA ALA A 540 -6.10 -72.42 41.77
C ALA A 540 -5.42 -73.76 41.64
N GLY A 541 -4.83 -74.25 42.73
CA GLY A 541 -4.24 -75.58 42.78
C GLY A 541 -5.22 -76.63 43.29
N ILE A 542 -5.38 -77.74 42.59
CA ILE A 542 -5.88 -78.99 43.20
C ILE A 542 -4.74 -79.57 44.04
N VAL A 543 -4.96 -79.74 45.34
CA VAL A 543 -3.95 -80.17 46.30
C VAL A 543 -4.40 -81.44 47.03
N ALA A 544 -3.47 -82.36 47.27
CA ALA A 544 -3.71 -83.57 48.06
C ALA A 544 -3.81 -83.28 49.57
N LEU A 545 -4.85 -83.82 50.22
CA LEU A 545 -5.06 -83.86 51.67
C LEU A 545 -4.91 -85.31 52.16
N LEU A 546 -4.04 -85.58 53.14
CA LEU A 546 -4.02 -86.89 53.80
C LEU A 546 -5.07 -86.95 54.91
N SER A 547 -5.91 -87.99 54.89
CA SER A 547 -6.76 -88.35 56.02
C SER A 547 -5.92 -88.66 57.26
N VAL A 548 -5.92 -87.76 58.25
CA VAL A 548 -5.17 -87.86 59.52
C VAL A 548 -5.62 -89.09 60.37
N LEU A 549 -6.75 -89.72 60.04
CA LEU A 549 -7.34 -90.82 60.81
C LEU A 549 -6.60 -92.17 60.70
N MET A 550 -5.93 -92.48 59.58
CA MET A 550 -5.30 -93.80 59.34
C MET A 550 -3.92 -93.97 59.98
N LEU A 551 -3.20 -92.87 60.26
CA LEU A 551 -1.85 -92.89 60.84
C LEU A 551 -1.87 -93.06 62.37
N MET A 552 -2.90 -92.56 63.05
CA MET A 552 -3.04 -92.72 64.51
C MET A 552 -3.45 -94.15 64.90
N VAL A 553 -4.35 -94.79 64.14
CA VAL A 553 -4.83 -96.15 64.42
C VAL A 553 -3.74 -97.23 64.25
N ARG A 554 -2.78 -97.02 63.33
CA ARG A 554 -1.62 -97.92 63.16
C ARG A 554 -0.52 -97.74 64.21
N ARG A 555 -0.40 -96.55 64.81
CA ARG A 555 0.56 -96.26 65.90
C ARG A 555 0.07 -96.75 67.26
N GLN A 556 -1.24 -96.73 67.51
CA GLN A 556 -1.81 -97.20 68.79
C GLN A 556 -1.86 -98.73 68.90
N ARG A 557 -2.11 -99.45 67.80
CA ARG A 557 -2.09 -100.94 67.79
C ARG A 557 -0.70 -101.57 67.92
N ARG A 558 0.39 -100.83 67.63
CA ARG A 558 1.78 -101.33 67.81
C ARG A 558 2.35 -101.08 69.21
N LYS A 559 1.71 -100.26 70.04
CA LYS A 559 2.17 -99.93 71.41
C LYS A 559 1.39 -100.65 72.53
N GLN A 560 0.35 -101.42 72.21
CA GLN A 560 -0.47 -102.17 73.19
C GLN A 560 -0.21 -103.70 73.18
N GLN A 561 0.84 -104.19 72.54
CA GLN A 561 1.12 -105.63 72.43
C GLN A 561 2.44 -106.10 73.07
N GLU A 562 3.14 -105.23 73.82
CA GLU A 562 4.27 -105.63 74.67
C GLU A 562 4.06 -105.06 76.09
N GLU A 563 3.98 -105.99 77.04
CA GLU A 563 4.14 -105.82 78.50
C GLU A 563 2.98 -105.25 79.33
N THR A 564 2.14 -106.21 79.76
CA THR A 564 1.79 -106.51 81.16
C THR A 564 1.23 -105.40 82.05
N GLY A 565 -0.10 -105.32 82.07
CA GLY A 565 -0.96 -105.56 83.23
C GLY A 565 -0.79 -104.70 84.49
N VAL A 566 -1.68 -103.71 84.68
CA VAL A 566 -2.54 -103.54 85.88
C VAL A 566 -3.82 -102.77 85.47
N GLU A 567 -4.94 -103.20 86.06
CA GLU A 567 -6.34 -102.77 85.92
C GLU A 567 -6.65 -101.32 86.35
N VAL A 568 -7.35 -100.62 85.45
CA VAL A 568 -8.66 -99.90 85.57
C VAL A 568 -8.99 -99.09 86.84
N LYS A 569 -9.29 -97.79 86.63
CA LYS A 569 -10.57 -97.20 87.09
C LYS A 569 -11.06 -96.08 86.17
N GLU A 570 -12.34 -96.20 85.83
CA GLU A 570 -13.15 -95.38 84.93
C GLU A 570 -13.27 -93.92 85.35
N LEU A 571 -13.42 -93.03 84.36
CA LEU A 571 -14.28 -91.86 84.47
C LEU A 571 -14.92 -91.59 83.11
N GLU A 572 -16.25 -91.59 83.14
CA GLU A 572 -17.19 -91.47 82.03
C GLU A 572 -17.25 -90.05 81.44
N LEU A 573 -17.67 -90.01 80.17
CA LEU A 573 -18.06 -88.90 79.28
C LEU A 573 -19.08 -87.91 79.94
N PRO A 574 -19.48 -86.74 79.35
CA PRO A 574 -19.55 -86.44 77.91
C PRO A 574 -19.42 -84.95 77.46
N ASP A 575 -19.43 -84.77 76.12
CA ASP A 575 -20.16 -83.79 75.28
C ASP A 575 -20.15 -82.29 75.62
N ALA A 576 -20.17 -81.33 74.70
CA ALA A 576 -20.15 -81.24 73.25
C ALA A 576 -20.04 -79.74 72.96
N VAL A 577 -19.50 -79.32 71.81
CA VAL A 577 -19.93 -78.04 71.21
C VAL A 577 -20.03 -78.20 69.70
N SER A 578 -21.27 -78.20 69.21
CA SER A 578 -21.65 -77.97 67.83
C SER A 578 -22.66 -76.83 67.79
N GLN A 579 -22.46 -75.99 66.78
CA GLN A 579 -23.45 -75.20 66.05
C GLN A 579 -24.08 -73.93 66.68
N LYS A 580 -23.68 -72.81 66.06
CA LYS A 580 -24.50 -71.96 65.15
C LYS A 580 -25.69 -71.17 65.76
N VAL A 581 -25.75 -69.92 65.29
CA VAL A 581 -26.96 -69.08 65.05
C VAL A 581 -27.18 -67.90 66.00
N LEU A 582 -26.71 -66.75 65.52
CA LEU A 582 -27.41 -65.47 65.27
C LEU A 582 -28.20 -64.71 66.37
N TYR A 583 -27.89 -63.39 66.38
CA TYR A 583 -28.76 -62.21 66.33
C TYR A 583 -29.03 -61.31 67.56
N TYR A 584 -28.91 -60.01 67.25
CA TYR A 584 -29.51 -58.76 67.76
C TYR A 584 -29.26 -58.23 69.19
N GLY A 585 -28.96 -56.93 69.24
CA GLY A 585 -29.63 -56.02 70.18
C GLY A 585 -28.72 -55.09 70.97
N GLU A 586 -28.88 -53.79 70.76
CA GLU A 586 -28.39 -52.69 71.59
C GLU A 586 -28.78 -52.79 73.08
N LYS A 587 -27.97 -52.14 73.93
CA LYS A 587 -28.34 -51.26 75.08
C LYS A 587 -27.04 -50.86 75.79
N GLY A 588 -26.77 -49.64 76.24
CA GLY A 588 -27.65 -48.51 76.55
C GLY A 588 -27.41 -48.05 78.00
N ALA A 589 -27.48 -46.73 78.21
CA ALA A 589 -27.59 -45.96 79.46
C ALA A 589 -26.30 -45.58 80.20
N GLY A 590 -26.09 -44.34 80.68
CA GLY A 590 -26.93 -43.14 80.64
C GLY A 590 -26.69 -42.23 81.87
N ARG A 591 -26.82 -40.90 81.68
CA ARG A 591 -27.44 -39.86 82.56
C ARG A 591 -27.10 -38.46 82.00
N ALA A 592 -28.07 -37.70 81.47
CA ALA A 592 -29.01 -36.76 82.14
C ALA A 592 -28.35 -35.37 82.33
N ASP A 593 -28.88 -34.18 81.96
CA ASP A 593 -30.28 -33.70 81.85
C ASP A 593 -30.42 -32.41 80.97
N LEU A 594 -31.59 -32.29 80.28
CA LEU A 594 -32.57 -31.15 80.16
C LEU A 594 -32.10 -29.75 79.63
N ASP A 595 -32.78 -28.98 78.75
CA ASP A 595 -34.22 -28.68 78.57
C ASP A 595 -34.61 -28.08 77.18
N PHE A 596 -35.86 -28.36 76.76
CA PHE A 596 -36.89 -27.72 75.90
C PHE A 596 -36.63 -26.62 74.81
N CYS A 597 -37.12 -26.87 73.57
CA CYS A 597 -38.33 -26.26 72.94
C CYS A 597 -38.43 -26.53 71.40
N GLN A 598 -39.61 -26.90 70.89
CA GLN A 598 -40.04 -26.99 69.46
C GLN A 598 -41.07 -25.86 69.15
N PRO A 599 -41.61 -25.59 67.92
CA PRO A 599 -41.50 -26.29 66.61
C PRO A 599 -41.31 -25.39 65.34
N VAL A 600 -41.14 -26.02 64.16
CA VAL A 600 -41.80 -25.78 62.84
C VAL A 600 -40.88 -26.20 61.66
N VAL A 601 -41.45 -27.01 60.76
CA VAL A 601 -40.92 -27.74 59.57
C VAL A 601 -41.16 -26.87 58.30
N PRO A 602 -40.33 -26.82 57.22
CA PRO A 602 -40.02 -27.96 56.33
C PRO A 602 -38.62 -28.05 55.66
N VAL A 603 -38.37 -29.25 55.14
CA VAL A 603 -37.15 -29.76 54.49
C VAL A 603 -36.97 -29.25 53.05
N ARG A 604 -35.75 -28.80 52.69
CA ARG A 604 -35.15 -28.82 51.32
C ARG A 604 -33.61 -28.92 51.38
N PRO A 605 -32.94 -29.44 50.32
CA PRO A 605 -31.62 -30.09 50.42
C PRO A 605 -30.43 -29.21 50.03
N ARG A 606 -29.22 -29.54 50.52
CA ARG A 606 -27.93 -28.96 50.07
C ARG A 606 -26.78 -30.00 50.04
N PRO A 607 -25.74 -29.78 49.21
CA PRO A 607 -25.23 -30.77 48.27
C PRO A 607 -23.98 -31.52 48.73
N LYS A 608 -23.77 -32.69 48.12
CA LYS A 608 -22.59 -33.53 48.28
C LYS A 608 -21.36 -32.94 47.57
N ARG A 609 -20.25 -33.02 48.31
CA ARG A 609 -18.84 -32.84 47.95
C ARG A 609 -18.49 -33.43 46.58
N ARG A 610 -17.88 -32.64 45.69
CA ARG A 610 -17.19 -33.11 44.48
C ARG A 610 -15.70 -33.21 44.80
N GLU A 611 -15.14 -34.42 44.77
CA GLU A 611 -13.70 -34.63 44.75
C GLU A 611 -13.20 -34.46 43.31
N ARG A 612 -12.25 -33.55 43.09
CA ARG A 612 -11.43 -33.47 41.86
C ARG A 612 -9.98 -33.59 42.30
N ARG A 613 -9.41 -34.80 42.18
CA ARG A 613 -7.96 -35.00 42.14
C ARG A 613 -7.53 -34.84 40.68
N LEU A 614 -6.77 -33.79 40.39
CA LEU A 614 -6.15 -33.55 39.08
C LEU A 614 -5.15 -34.68 38.77
N ARG A 615 -5.28 -35.31 37.61
CA ARG A 615 -4.38 -36.41 37.19
C ARG A 615 -3.10 -35.83 36.60
N ARG A 616 -1.97 -36.51 36.82
CA ARG A 616 -0.60 -36.15 36.40
C ARG A 616 -0.44 -35.90 34.88
N GLU A 617 -1.42 -36.32 34.08
CA GLU A 617 -1.47 -36.17 32.62
C GLU A 617 -2.02 -34.81 32.17
N GLU A 618 -2.93 -34.19 32.94
CA GLU A 618 -3.51 -32.87 32.63
C GLU A 618 -2.47 -31.74 32.77
N VAL A 619 -1.56 -31.88 33.74
CA VAL A 619 -0.42 -30.95 33.91
C VAL A 619 0.59 -31.07 32.76
N ARG A 620 0.79 -32.28 32.23
CA ARG A 620 1.73 -32.55 31.12
C ARG A 620 1.20 -32.05 29.77
N ALA A 621 -0.11 -32.07 29.58
CA ALA A 621 -0.78 -31.54 28.39
C ALA A 621 -0.80 -30.00 28.36
N SER A 622 -0.99 -29.35 29.51
CA SER A 622 -0.98 -27.89 29.61
C SER A 622 0.39 -27.28 29.31
N ILE A 623 1.48 -27.93 29.75
CA ILE A 623 2.86 -27.50 29.45
C ILE A 623 3.21 -27.65 27.96
N ARG A 624 2.66 -28.65 27.26
CA ARG A 624 2.88 -28.86 25.81
C ARG A 624 2.15 -27.85 24.92
N MET A 625 1.01 -27.33 25.36
CA MET A 625 0.22 -26.37 24.58
C MET A 625 0.83 -24.97 24.54
N SER A 626 1.58 -24.57 25.58
CA SER A 626 2.19 -23.24 25.64
C SER A 626 3.55 -23.14 24.94
N LEU A 627 4.21 -24.27 24.65
CA LEU A 627 5.54 -24.32 24.00
C LEU A 627 5.48 -24.47 22.47
N ARG A 628 4.29 -24.50 21.87
CA ARG A 628 4.12 -24.70 20.41
C ARG A 628 4.15 -23.41 19.58
N GLU A 629 4.14 -22.23 20.20
CA GLU A 629 4.06 -20.95 19.48
C GLU A 629 5.19 -19.93 19.77
N SER A 630 6.26 -20.31 20.45
CA SER A 630 7.37 -19.37 20.68
C SER A 630 8.74 -20.04 20.51
N HIS A 631 9.40 -19.70 19.40
CA HIS A 631 10.85 -19.84 19.33
C HIS A 631 11.45 -18.73 20.20
N LEU A 632 12.19 -19.15 21.24
CA LEU A 632 12.92 -18.34 22.24
C LEU A 632 12.13 -18.02 23.53
N ILE A 633 11.91 -19.04 24.38
CA ILE A 633 11.66 -18.82 25.81
C ILE A 633 12.74 -19.59 26.58
N GLY A 634 13.78 -18.86 27.00
CA GLY A 634 14.79 -19.35 27.94
C GLY A 634 14.41 -19.04 29.38
N PRO A 635 15.18 -19.53 30.38
CA PRO A 635 14.93 -19.30 31.81
C PRO A 635 15.02 -17.82 32.26
N GLU A 636 15.35 -16.90 31.35
CA GLU A 636 15.46 -15.45 31.57
C GLU A 636 14.16 -14.68 31.17
N ASP A 637 13.12 -15.38 30.70
CA ASP A 637 11.86 -14.74 30.30
C ASP A 637 11.02 -14.33 31.52
N GLU A 638 10.82 -13.01 31.68
CA GLU A 638 10.04 -12.40 32.78
C GLU A 638 8.60 -12.89 32.83
N VAL A 639 7.97 -13.19 31.67
CA VAL A 639 6.57 -13.63 31.61
C VAL A 639 6.44 -15.06 32.15
N PHE A 640 7.39 -15.93 31.79
CA PHE A 640 7.43 -17.30 32.28
C PHE A 640 7.81 -17.37 33.77
N ARG A 641 8.73 -16.50 34.20
CA ARG A 641 9.10 -16.37 35.62
C ARG A 641 7.92 -15.87 36.46
N GLN A 642 7.17 -14.88 35.96
CA GLN A 642 5.99 -14.36 36.66
C GLN A 642 4.87 -15.40 36.73
N PHE A 643 4.64 -16.16 35.66
CA PHE A 643 3.68 -17.27 35.66
C PHE A 643 4.00 -18.34 36.72
N ILE A 644 5.29 -18.70 36.90
CA ILE A 644 5.70 -19.64 37.94
C ILE A 644 5.47 -19.05 39.35
N LEU A 645 5.81 -17.78 39.57
CA LEU A 645 5.63 -17.12 40.86
C LEU A 645 4.14 -17.00 41.24
N ASP A 646 3.27 -16.70 40.27
CA ASP A 646 1.82 -16.60 40.51
C ASP A 646 1.21 -17.96 40.88
N ARG A 647 1.67 -19.06 40.26
CA ARG A 647 1.21 -20.42 40.59
C ARG A 647 1.73 -20.91 41.94
N LEU A 648 2.94 -20.49 42.34
CA LEU A 648 3.47 -20.77 43.67
C LEU A 648 2.71 -19.98 44.75
N ALA A 649 2.39 -18.71 44.50
CA ALA A 649 1.60 -17.89 45.41
C ALA A 649 0.15 -18.40 45.58
N GLU A 650 -0.43 -18.98 44.53
CA GLU A 650 -1.74 -19.64 44.59
C GLU A 650 -1.69 -20.95 45.40
N ALA A 651 -0.57 -21.69 45.34
CA ALA A 651 -0.36 -22.91 46.12
C ALA A 651 -0.11 -22.63 47.60
N ASP A 652 0.59 -21.54 47.95
CA ASP A 652 0.84 -21.11 49.33
C ASP A 652 -0.44 -20.63 50.06
N GLN A 653 -1.51 -20.36 49.32
CA GLN A 653 -2.83 -19.99 49.87
C GLN A 653 -3.75 -21.20 50.12
N ASP A 654 -3.32 -22.44 49.79
CA ASP A 654 -4.09 -23.65 50.07
C ASP A 654 -3.81 -24.17 51.50
N PRO A 655 -4.78 -24.11 52.43
CA PRO A 655 -4.60 -24.52 53.83
C PRO A 655 -4.41 -26.04 54.03
N TYR A 656 -4.46 -26.83 52.95
CA TYR A 656 -4.27 -28.29 52.98
C TYR A 656 -2.92 -28.76 52.43
N VAL A 657 -2.04 -27.85 51.99
CA VAL A 657 -0.71 -28.17 51.44
C VAL A 657 0.39 -27.60 52.36
N PRO A 658 1.37 -28.40 52.81
CA PRO A 658 2.46 -27.90 53.65
C PRO A 658 3.46 -27.04 52.85
N PRO A 659 4.09 -26.00 53.47
CA PRO A 659 4.99 -25.09 52.77
C PRO A 659 6.22 -25.81 52.19
N PHE A 660 6.62 -25.37 50.99
CA PHE A 660 7.50 -26.09 50.05
C PHE A 660 9.00 -26.19 50.45
N ASP A 661 9.38 -25.87 51.68
CA ASP A 661 10.78 -25.82 52.13
C ASP A 661 11.38 -27.17 52.58
N CYS A 662 10.69 -28.29 52.31
CA CYS A 662 11.09 -29.62 52.84
C CYS A 662 11.40 -30.70 51.78
N LEU A 663 11.68 -30.35 50.52
CA LEU A 663 12.08 -31.34 49.51
C LEU A 663 13.56 -31.23 49.15
N ARG A 664 14.35 -32.17 49.71
CA ARG A 664 15.73 -32.43 49.27
C ARG A 664 15.73 -32.82 47.79
N THR A 665 16.60 -32.14 47.06
CA THR A 665 16.98 -32.37 45.68
C THR A 665 17.22 -33.85 45.37
N TYR A 666 16.53 -34.37 44.36
CA TYR A 666 17.03 -35.46 43.53
C TYR A 666 17.33 -34.89 42.14
N ALA A 667 18.60 -35.00 41.75
CA ALA A 667 19.10 -34.61 40.46
C ALA A 667 18.56 -35.53 39.35
N TYR A 668 18.41 -34.93 38.17
CA TYR A 668 17.97 -35.51 36.90
C TYR A 668 18.71 -36.79 36.47
N GLU A 669 17.96 -37.70 35.82
CA GLU A 669 18.33 -38.29 34.52
C GLU A 669 17.20 -38.06 33.53
#